data_AF-A0A434D492-F1
#
_entry.id   AF-A0A434D492-F1
#
_cell.length_a   1.000
_cell.length_b   1.000
_cell.length_c   1.000
_cell.angle_alpha   90.00
_cell.angle_beta   90.00
_cell.angle_gamma   90.00
#
_symmetry.space_group_name_H-M   'P 1'
#
loop_
_entity.id
_entity.type
_entity.pdbx_description
1 polymer ?
#
loop_
_entity_poly.entity_id
_entity_poly.type
_entity_poly.pdbx_seq_one_letter_code
_entity_poly.pdbx_strand_id
1 'polypeptide(L)'
;MRGGLSGFLIFLACIALGVAAIGGVNSVARAITAGVANEGQSLLGGDLRFQLNQRASTQAEHVFLDGLGTVSHSANMRSMARLVDGSDQALVEAKAVDGAYPLYGALETEPALSKQELFGERSGIFGAAAPDLLFERLNLGIGDRLKLGSATFELRARLVSEPDAVSDGFGFAPRLMVSTDGLAASGLIQPGSLVENAYKIRLPVGTSEAGIKAIQEQAGENFPEAGWTIRTRSNAAPALSSNIERFSQFLTLVGLTALVVGGVGVANAVRAYLDGKRGVIATLKSLGASGGFVFAVYLVQILMIAALGIALGVVLGALMPFAASAALQSIIPVPAEGGFYPGALGMAALFGLLVTLAFALLPLGRARDVPATALFREMGFEGRGFPRPLYVAAALGIALFLAVLAILFSDDRRVASIFVGATILAFLVLRVVGALVQWAAKKSPRVGSTVLRLAIGNIHRPGALTPSVVLSLGLGLTLLVTLALIDGNLRRQISGSLPERAPNFFFVDIQSSDVDAFSALVGKEAPQGTLVKVPMLRGRVMALNGVDVDKVKVPAEGAWVLRGDRGLTYEARLPKNATLTEGTWWPDNYAGEPLVSFSAEEGKEIGLKLGDTITVNVLGRNVTAKIANFRQVEWETMGINFVMVFSPSTFAGAPHSWLATLTEKGASGADDARLLNA
;
A
#
# COMPACT_ATOMS: atom_id res chain seq x y z
N MET A 1 -37.09 -39.55 -10.46
CA MET A 1 -36.05 -38.65 -9.89
C MET A 1 -34.64 -39.07 -10.34
N ARG A 2 -34.37 -39.20 -11.65
CA ARG A 2 -33.02 -39.51 -12.17
C ARG A 2 -32.73 -38.59 -13.36
N GLY A 3 -31.60 -37.87 -13.33
CA GLY A 3 -31.15 -36.97 -14.42
C GLY A 3 -31.11 -35.47 -14.10
N GLY A 4 -30.41 -35.02 -13.05
CA GLY A 4 -30.35 -33.59 -12.72
C GLY A 4 -29.06 -33.05 -12.10
N LEU A 5 -28.07 -33.88 -11.78
CA LEU A 5 -26.87 -33.43 -11.03
C LEU A 5 -25.82 -32.73 -11.91
N SER A 6 -25.78 -33.00 -13.22
CA SER A 6 -24.78 -32.41 -14.13
C SER A 6 -24.87 -30.89 -14.24
N GLY A 7 -26.08 -30.32 -14.13
CA GLY A 7 -26.28 -28.86 -14.13
C GLY A 7 -25.86 -28.15 -12.84
N PHE A 8 -25.70 -28.88 -11.74
CA PHE A 8 -25.33 -28.32 -10.44
C PHE A 8 -23.84 -28.35 -10.14
N LEU A 9 -23.04 -29.12 -10.90
CA LEU A 9 -21.59 -29.15 -10.73
C LEU A 9 -20.98 -27.76 -10.93
N ILE A 10 -21.41 -27.04 -11.97
CA ILE A 10 -20.96 -25.67 -12.26
C ILE A 10 -21.40 -24.72 -11.13
N PHE A 11 -22.64 -24.83 -10.69
CA PHE A 11 -23.15 -24.04 -9.55
C PHE A 11 -22.31 -24.26 -8.28
N LEU A 12 -22.07 -25.51 -7.92
CA LEU A 12 -21.28 -25.89 -6.75
C LEU A 12 -19.82 -25.43 -6.88
N ALA A 13 -19.20 -25.61 -8.06
CA ALA A 13 -17.84 -25.15 -8.32
C ALA A 13 -17.71 -23.62 -8.24
N CYS A 14 -18.67 -22.87 -8.80
CA CYS A 14 -18.68 -21.41 -8.74
C CYS A 14 -18.80 -20.89 -7.31
N ILE A 15 -19.71 -21.46 -6.50
CA ILE A 15 -19.87 -21.07 -5.09
C ILE A 15 -18.64 -21.47 -4.27
N ALA A 16 -18.15 -22.70 -4.45
CA ALA A 16 -16.95 -23.17 -3.74
C ALA A 16 -15.73 -22.30 -4.07
N LEU A 17 -15.51 -21.97 -5.34
CA LEU A 17 -14.39 -21.13 -5.77
C LEU A 17 -14.52 -19.69 -5.24
N GLY A 18 -15.70 -19.08 -5.31
CA GLY A 18 -15.92 -17.72 -4.80
C GLY A 18 -15.72 -17.63 -3.28
N VAL A 19 -16.25 -18.59 -2.52
CA VAL A 19 -16.08 -18.66 -1.07
C VAL A 19 -14.63 -18.98 -0.69
N ALA A 20 -13.96 -19.90 -1.41
CA ALA A 20 -12.55 -20.22 -1.19
C ALA A 20 -11.65 -19.01 -1.46
N ALA A 21 -11.90 -18.27 -2.54
CA ALA A 21 -11.14 -17.08 -2.88
C ALA A 21 -11.28 -16.00 -1.80
N ILE A 22 -12.51 -15.64 -1.40
CA ILE A 22 -12.72 -14.62 -0.37
C ILE A 22 -12.18 -15.06 0.99
N GLY A 23 -12.47 -16.30 1.39
CA GLY A 23 -12.07 -16.83 2.70
C GLY A 23 -10.57 -17.01 2.79
N GLY A 24 -9.98 -17.69 1.81
CA GLY A 24 -8.56 -18.03 1.82
C GLY A 24 -7.64 -16.83 1.67
N VAL A 25 -7.97 -15.86 0.81
CA VAL A 25 -7.21 -14.61 0.70
C VAL A 25 -7.19 -13.86 2.03
N ASN A 26 -8.37 -13.64 2.62
CA ASN A 26 -8.46 -12.91 3.88
C ASN A 26 -7.77 -13.67 5.03
N SER A 27 -7.84 -15.00 5.02
CA SER A 27 -7.09 -15.84 5.96
C SER A 27 -5.58 -15.72 5.77
N VAL A 28 -5.07 -15.74 4.53
CA VAL A 28 -3.64 -15.55 4.23
C VAL A 28 -3.18 -14.16 4.65
N ALA A 29 -3.92 -13.11 4.31
CA ALA A 29 -3.59 -11.75 4.70
C ALA A 29 -3.50 -11.62 6.23
N ARG A 30 -4.50 -12.13 6.96
CA ARG A 30 -4.49 -12.16 8.43
C ARG A 30 -3.34 -13.01 8.98
N ALA A 31 -2.96 -14.10 8.32
CA ALA A 31 -1.81 -14.92 8.71
C ALA A 31 -0.50 -14.16 8.61
N ILE A 32 -0.29 -13.44 7.49
CA ILE A 32 0.93 -12.65 7.32
C ILE A 32 0.95 -11.48 8.31
N THR A 33 -0.15 -10.73 8.46
CA THR A 33 -0.21 -9.62 9.42
C THR A 33 -0.02 -10.10 10.86
N ALA A 34 -0.60 -11.24 11.24
CA ALA A 34 -0.38 -11.85 12.55
C ALA A 34 1.06 -12.34 12.73
N GLY A 35 1.66 -12.96 11.71
CA GLY A 35 3.06 -13.36 11.73
C GLY A 35 4.01 -12.18 11.92
N VAL A 36 3.78 -11.08 11.20
CA VAL A 36 4.53 -9.83 11.38
C VAL A 36 4.34 -9.24 12.77
N ALA A 37 3.12 -9.30 13.34
CA ALA A 37 2.86 -8.81 14.69
C ALA A 37 3.49 -9.71 15.78
N ASN A 38 3.50 -11.03 15.57
CA ASN A 38 4.13 -12.00 16.46
C ASN A 38 5.65 -11.84 16.47
N GLU A 39 6.27 -11.65 15.30
CA GLU A 39 7.68 -11.27 15.17
C GLU A 39 7.93 -9.78 15.40
N GLY A 40 6.90 -9.03 15.77
CA GLY A 40 6.94 -7.58 15.87
C GLY A 40 7.99 -7.08 16.84
N GLN A 41 8.24 -7.82 17.93
CA GLN A 41 9.30 -7.51 18.89
C GLN A 41 10.69 -7.66 18.27
N SER A 42 10.95 -8.76 17.57
CA SER A 42 12.21 -9.04 16.87
C SER A 42 12.45 -8.01 15.77
N LEU A 43 11.45 -7.77 14.92
CA LEU A 43 11.51 -6.84 13.79
C LEU A 43 11.67 -5.38 14.24
N LEU A 44 11.07 -4.99 15.37
CA LEU A 44 11.23 -3.64 15.91
C LEU A 44 12.53 -3.51 16.73
N GLY A 45 13.02 -4.62 17.29
CA GLY A 45 14.08 -4.65 18.29
C GLY A 45 13.63 -4.16 19.68
N GLY A 46 12.32 -4.25 19.98
CA GLY A 46 11.67 -3.68 21.18
C GLY A 46 10.14 -3.87 21.16
N ASP A 47 9.46 -3.61 22.28
CA ASP A 47 7.99 -3.50 22.32
C ASP A 47 7.51 -2.15 21.79
N LEU A 48 8.28 -1.09 22.07
CA LEU A 48 8.07 0.28 21.65
C LEU A 48 9.35 0.86 21.07
N ARG A 49 9.22 1.70 20.05
CA ARG A 49 10.31 2.51 19.48
C ARG A 49 9.90 3.97 19.46
N PHE A 50 10.68 4.82 20.12
CA PHE A 50 10.59 6.27 20.03
C PHE A 50 11.71 6.78 19.13
N GLN A 51 11.33 7.40 18.02
CA GLN A 51 12.28 7.94 17.04
C GLN A 51 12.31 9.46 17.07
N LEU A 52 13.50 10.03 17.22
CA LEU A 52 13.78 11.47 17.21
C LEU A 52 14.78 11.81 16.11
N ASN A 53 14.47 12.83 15.32
CA ASN A 53 15.33 13.27 14.22
C ASN A 53 16.13 14.52 14.62
N GLN A 54 17.43 14.55 14.33
CA GLN A 54 18.37 15.66 14.54
C GLN A 54 18.56 16.12 15.99
N ARG A 55 18.05 15.36 16.96
CA ARG A 55 18.28 15.60 18.38
C ARG A 55 18.26 14.31 19.16
N ALA A 56 18.94 14.31 20.30
CA ALA A 56 18.78 13.27 21.31
C ALA A 56 17.57 13.57 22.21
N SER A 57 17.16 12.59 23.02
CA SER A 57 16.17 12.78 24.08
C SER A 57 16.64 13.81 25.11
N THR A 58 15.74 14.66 25.58
CA THR A 58 16.00 15.52 26.74
C THR A 58 16.08 14.67 28.01
N GLN A 59 16.59 15.24 29.11
CA GLN A 59 16.68 14.51 30.38
C GLN A 59 15.30 14.06 30.89
N ALA A 60 14.27 14.88 30.74
CA ALA A 60 12.90 14.53 31.14
C ALA A 60 12.32 13.41 30.27
N GLU A 61 12.57 13.45 28.95
CA GLU A 61 12.18 12.38 28.02
C GLU A 61 12.92 11.07 28.35
N HIS A 62 14.22 11.14 28.62
CA HIS A 62 15.01 9.95 28.98
C HIS A 62 14.51 9.29 30.26
N VAL A 63 14.24 10.08 31.32
CA VAL A 63 13.66 9.57 32.57
C VAL A 63 12.30 8.91 32.34
N PHE A 64 11.47 9.46 31.44
CA PHE A 64 10.21 8.82 31.06
C PHE A 64 10.45 7.48 30.36
N LEU A 65 11.34 7.43 29.38
CA LEU A 65 11.65 6.19 28.63
C LEU A 65 12.23 5.10 29.54
N ASP A 66 13.16 5.46 30.42
CA ASP A 66 13.78 4.53 31.38
C ASP A 66 12.78 4.03 32.42
N GLY A 67 11.77 4.84 32.76
CA GLY A 67 10.67 4.45 33.64
C GLY A 67 9.74 3.39 33.05
N LEU A 68 9.76 3.18 31.72
CA LEU A 68 8.91 2.20 31.04
C LEU A 68 9.52 0.79 31.03
N GLY A 69 10.84 0.65 31.12
CA GLY A 69 11.52 -0.65 31.05
C GLY A 69 12.99 -0.58 30.65
N THR A 70 13.51 -1.66 30.05
CA THR A 70 14.91 -1.67 29.56
C THR A 70 14.99 -0.93 28.23
N VAL A 71 15.76 0.15 28.17
CA VAL A 71 15.96 0.96 26.96
C VAL A 71 17.24 0.56 26.24
N SER A 72 17.18 0.50 24.92
CA SER A 72 18.35 0.44 24.04
C SER A 72 18.32 1.65 23.10
N HIS A 73 19.42 2.37 23.05
CA HIS A 73 19.63 3.51 22.17
C HIS A 73 20.43 3.09 20.94
N SER A 74 19.91 3.51 19.79
CA SER A 74 20.61 3.43 18.51
C SER A 74 20.56 4.77 17.81
N ALA A 75 21.60 5.10 17.06
CA ALA A 75 21.67 6.30 16.25
C ALA A 75 22.03 5.91 14.82
N ASN A 76 21.32 6.45 13.84
CA ASN A 76 21.54 6.19 12.44
C ASN A 76 21.86 7.50 11.71
N MET A 77 22.91 7.51 10.90
CA MET A 77 23.20 8.64 10.02
C MET A 77 23.94 8.19 8.77
N ARG A 78 23.87 9.01 7.72
CA ARG A 78 24.61 8.78 6.48
C ARG A 78 25.91 9.56 6.53
N SER A 79 27.01 8.92 6.12
CA SER A 79 28.32 9.56 6.07
C SER A 79 29.24 8.83 5.09
N MET A 80 30.41 9.41 4.80
CA MET A 80 31.42 8.80 3.96
C MET A 80 32.41 8.00 4.80
N ALA A 81 32.46 6.69 4.58
CA ALA A 81 33.56 5.85 5.02
C ALA A 81 34.72 6.00 4.03
N ARG A 82 35.93 6.23 4.52
CA ARG A 82 37.12 6.46 3.70
C ARG A 82 38.21 5.47 4.06
N LEU A 83 39.02 5.09 3.09
CA LEU A 83 40.27 4.38 3.38
C LEU A 83 41.19 5.26 4.24
N VAL A 84 42.03 4.63 5.06
CA VAL A 84 42.91 5.36 6.00
C VAL A 84 43.93 6.25 5.26
N ASP A 85 44.33 5.84 4.07
CA ASP A 85 45.20 6.56 3.15
C ASP A 85 44.48 7.65 2.33
N GLY A 86 43.14 7.69 2.39
CA GLY A 86 42.31 8.63 1.65
C GLY A 86 42.20 8.35 0.14
N SER A 87 42.63 7.18 -0.33
CA SER A 87 42.64 6.83 -1.75
C SER A 87 41.25 6.55 -2.32
N ASP A 88 40.31 6.06 -1.49
CA ASP A 88 38.94 5.73 -1.89
C ASP A 88 37.93 5.99 -0.76
N GLN A 89 36.66 6.15 -1.12
CA GLN A 89 35.57 6.44 -0.21
C GLN A 89 34.20 5.95 -0.69
N ALA A 90 33.38 5.50 0.25
CA ALA A 90 32.04 5.01 0.00
C ALA A 90 31.03 5.67 0.93
N LEU A 91 29.86 6.03 0.38
CA LEU A 91 28.72 6.38 1.21
C LEU A 91 28.30 5.14 2.00
N VAL A 92 28.13 5.31 3.31
CA VAL A 92 27.66 4.29 4.24
C VAL A 92 26.53 4.83 5.10
N GLU A 93 25.68 3.92 5.55
CA GLU A 93 24.67 4.21 6.56
C GLU A 93 25.20 3.72 7.92
N ALA A 94 25.80 4.66 8.66
CA ALA A 94 26.42 4.42 9.96
C ALA A 94 25.36 4.25 11.03
N LYS A 95 25.19 3.01 11.50
CA LYS A 95 24.28 2.65 12.59
C LYS A 95 25.09 2.40 13.85
N ALA A 96 24.99 3.32 14.79
CA ALA A 96 25.56 3.18 16.11
C ALA A 96 24.58 2.47 17.05
N VAL A 97 25.09 1.49 17.79
CA VAL A 97 24.32 0.70 18.74
C VAL A 97 24.96 0.71 20.11
N ASP A 98 24.13 0.71 21.15
CA ASP A 98 24.58 0.65 22.54
C ASP A 98 24.83 -0.80 23.00
N GLY A 99 25.23 -0.98 24.26
CA GLY A 99 25.47 -2.31 24.84
C GLY A 99 24.20 -3.16 24.99
N ALA A 100 23.03 -2.53 25.11
CA ALA A 100 21.75 -3.20 25.28
C ALA A 100 21.23 -3.79 23.95
N TYR A 101 21.60 -3.21 22.80
CA TYR A 101 21.17 -3.65 21.48
C TYR A 101 21.74 -5.03 21.08
N PRO A 102 20.94 -5.97 20.54
CA PRO A 102 19.50 -5.89 20.37
C PRO A 102 18.75 -6.32 21.65
N LEU A 103 17.59 -5.70 21.92
CA LEU A 103 16.69 -6.15 22.99
C LEU A 103 15.87 -7.38 22.57
N TYR A 104 15.60 -7.57 21.28
CA TYR A 104 14.87 -8.72 20.76
C TYR A 104 15.49 -9.11 19.41
N GLY A 105 15.42 -10.40 19.07
CA GLY A 105 16.16 -10.96 17.94
C GLY A 105 17.65 -11.14 18.21
N ALA A 106 18.40 -11.52 17.18
CA ALA A 106 19.84 -11.74 17.24
C ALA A 106 20.54 -10.99 16.10
N LEU A 107 21.66 -10.34 16.42
CA LEU A 107 22.59 -9.80 15.45
C LEU A 107 23.54 -10.94 15.04
N GLU A 108 23.53 -11.31 13.77
CA GLU A 108 24.38 -12.38 13.24
C GLU A 108 25.53 -11.80 12.42
N THR A 109 26.76 -12.16 12.78
CA THR A 109 27.97 -11.73 12.06
C THR A 109 28.89 -12.91 11.80
N GLU A 110 29.75 -12.75 10.79
CA GLU A 110 30.78 -13.73 10.45
C GLU A 110 32.18 -13.07 10.45
N PRO A 111 33.09 -13.45 11.37
CA PRO A 111 32.90 -14.42 12.44
C PRO A 111 31.90 -13.96 13.52
N ALA A 112 31.32 -14.92 14.24
CA ALA A 112 30.43 -14.64 15.37
C ALA A 112 31.27 -14.15 16.55
N LEU A 113 31.18 -12.84 16.83
CA LEU A 113 31.92 -12.17 17.91
C LEU A 113 30.96 -11.65 18.97
N SER A 114 31.42 -11.52 20.21
CA SER A 114 30.63 -10.81 21.23
C SER A 114 30.57 -9.31 20.90
N LYS A 115 29.55 -8.60 21.38
CA LYS A 115 29.37 -7.15 21.11
C LYS A 115 30.59 -6.32 21.46
N GLN A 116 31.24 -6.63 22.59
CA GLN A 116 32.42 -5.92 23.05
C GLN A 116 33.63 -6.18 22.14
N GLU A 117 33.76 -7.38 21.59
CA GLU A 117 34.79 -7.70 20.60
C GLU A 117 34.48 -7.07 19.24
N LEU A 118 33.20 -6.99 18.88
CA LEU A 118 32.75 -6.48 17.60
C LEU A 118 32.84 -4.95 17.49
N PHE A 119 32.41 -4.22 18.52
CA PHE A 119 32.30 -2.75 18.49
C PHE A 119 33.17 -2.02 19.52
N GLY A 120 33.74 -2.74 20.49
CA GLY A 120 34.55 -2.14 21.55
C GLY A 120 35.86 -1.55 21.03
N GLU A 121 36.41 -0.61 21.79
CA GLU A 121 37.68 0.02 21.47
C GLU A 121 38.86 -0.92 21.80
N ARG A 122 39.80 -1.06 20.87
CA ARG A 122 41.09 -1.75 21.08
C ARG A 122 42.20 -0.84 20.60
N SER A 123 43.08 -0.42 21.52
CA SER A 123 44.24 0.41 21.19
C SER A 123 43.90 1.70 20.42
N GLY A 124 42.82 2.40 20.79
CA GLY A 124 42.40 3.63 20.10
C GLY A 124 41.55 3.42 18.84
N ILE A 125 41.18 2.17 18.52
CA ILE A 125 40.45 1.82 17.29
C ILE A 125 39.17 1.08 17.66
N PHE A 126 38.04 1.62 17.19
CA PHE A 126 36.73 1.00 17.38
C PHE A 126 36.54 -0.13 16.38
N GLY A 127 35.77 -1.14 16.77
CA GLY A 127 35.36 -2.19 15.84
C GLY A 127 34.11 -1.81 15.06
N ALA A 128 33.96 -2.35 13.85
CA ALA A 128 32.79 -2.19 13.01
C ALA A 128 32.41 -3.50 12.30
N ALA A 129 31.14 -3.59 11.92
CA ALA A 129 30.60 -4.66 11.08
C ALA A 129 29.91 -4.07 9.84
N ALA A 130 30.08 -4.71 8.70
CA ALA A 130 29.51 -4.24 7.43
C ALA A 130 29.04 -5.41 6.55
N PRO A 131 28.10 -5.22 5.61
CA PRO A 131 27.73 -6.25 4.65
C PRO A 131 28.83 -6.41 3.58
N ASP A 132 28.82 -7.54 2.88
CA ASP A 132 29.81 -7.87 1.84
C ASP A 132 29.95 -6.79 0.76
N LEU A 133 28.85 -6.12 0.42
CA LEU A 133 28.83 -5.02 -0.54
C LEU A 133 29.84 -3.91 -0.21
N LEU A 134 30.05 -3.59 1.07
CA LEU A 134 31.04 -2.56 1.44
C LEU A 134 32.47 -3.08 1.32
N PHE A 135 32.70 -4.36 1.67
CA PHE A 135 34.01 -5.00 1.52
C PHE A 135 34.41 -5.04 0.05
N GLU A 136 33.50 -5.43 -0.84
CA GLU A 136 33.77 -5.48 -2.28
C GLU A 136 33.97 -4.08 -2.87
N ARG A 137 33.14 -3.10 -2.48
CA ARG A 137 33.22 -1.73 -3.01
C ARG A 137 34.55 -1.05 -2.72
N LEU A 138 35.06 -1.18 -1.50
CA LEU A 138 36.32 -0.57 -1.08
C LEU A 138 37.52 -1.54 -1.19
N ASN A 139 37.29 -2.73 -1.74
CA ASN A 139 38.28 -3.82 -1.84
C ASN A 139 38.99 -4.11 -0.51
N LEU A 140 38.20 -4.26 0.56
CA LEU A 140 38.65 -4.50 1.94
C LEU A 140 38.46 -5.95 2.36
N GLY A 141 39.29 -6.41 3.32
CA GLY A 141 39.17 -7.65 4.05
C GLY A 141 38.81 -7.46 5.53
N ILE A 142 38.54 -8.56 6.23
CA ILE A 142 38.38 -8.54 7.70
C ILE A 142 39.73 -8.18 8.34
N GLY A 143 39.72 -7.24 9.27
CA GLY A 143 40.89 -6.67 9.95
C GLY A 143 41.39 -5.36 9.33
N ASP A 144 40.90 -5.01 8.15
CA ASP A 144 41.24 -3.73 7.53
C ASP A 144 40.57 -2.56 8.23
N ARG A 145 41.15 -1.37 8.02
CA ARG A 145 40.75 -0.15 8.70
C ARG A 145 40.14 0.85 7.74
N LEU A 146 39.12 1.54 8.21
CA LEU A 146 38.49 2.66 7.53
C LEU A 146 38.32 3.83 8.50
N LYS A 147 38.22 5.04 7.97
CA LYS A 147 37.88 6.24 8.72
C LYS A 147 36.42 6.59 8.48
N LEU A 148 35.73 6.92 9.57
CA LEU A 148 34.40 7.51 9.56
C LEU A 148 34.50 8.80 10.37
N GLY A 149 34.30 9.94 9.72
CA GLY A 149 34.63 11.25 10.31
C GLY A 149 36.11 11.37 10.69
N SER A 150 36.41 11.65 11.95
CA SER A 150 37.76 11.68 12.51
C SER A 150 38.23 10.36 13.14
N ALA A 151 37.31 9.42 13.40
CA ALA A 151 37.63 8.16 14.06
C ALA A 151 38.04 7.07 13.07
N THR A 152 38.89 6.15 13.55
CA THR A 152 39.31 4.96 12.78
C THR A 152 38.58 3.74 13.31
N PHE A 153 38.03 2.96 12.40
CA PHE A 153 37.30 1.72 12.65
C PHE A 153 37.99 0.55 11.97
N GLU A 154 37.99 -0.60 12.63
CA GLU A 154 38.46 -1.87 12.09
C GLU A 154 37.25 -2.73 11.70
N LEU A 155 37.22 -3.24 10.47
CA LEU A 155 36.18 -4.15 10.01
C LEU A 155 36.40 -5.55 10.60
N ARG A 156 35.72 -5.86 11.70
CA ARG A 156 35.96 -7.09 12.47
C ARG A 156 35.08 -8.27 12.05
N ALA A 157 33.94 -8.00 11.44
CA ALA A 157 33.06 -9.06 10.94
C ALA A 157 32.19 -8.58 9.76
N ARG A 158 31.72 -9.55 8.99
CA ARG A 158 30.65 -9.39 8.00
C ARG A 158 29.30 -9.43 8.69
N LEU A 159 28.41 -8.52 8.32
CA LEU A 159 27.03 -8.46 8.80
C LEU A 159 26.18 -9.44 7.98
N VAL A 160 25.69 -10.50 8.64
CA VAL A 160 24.86 -11.52 8.00
C VAL A 160 23.37 -11.19 8.17
N SER A 161 22.96 -10.87 9.40
CA SER A 161 21.57 -10.55 9.72
C SER A 161 21.48 -9.46 10.78
N GLU A 162 20.63 -8.46 10.51
CA GLU A 162 20.30 -7.36 11.41
C GLU A 162 18.81 -7.50 11.81
N PRO A 163 18.47 -7.70 13.09
CA PRO A 163 17.11 -8.07 13.50
C PRO A 163 16.06 -6.99 13.21
N ASP A 164 16.46 -5.72 13.26
CA ASP A 164 15.59 -4.55 13.16
C ASP A 164 15.70 -3.78 11.83
N ALA A 165 16.43 -4.32 10.85
CA ALA A 165 16.62 -3.70 9.54
C ALA A 165 15.29 -3.38 8.84
N VAL A 166 14.32 -4.30 8.92
CA VAL A 166 12.99 -4.13 8.31
C VAL A 166 12.22 -2.95 8.92
N SER A 167 12.39 -2.70 10.22
CA SER A 167 11.73 -1.57 10.89
C SER A 167 12.42 -0.24 10.60
N ASP A 168 13.74 -0.22 10.41
CA ASP A 168 14.48 0.98 10.01
C ASP A 168 14.12 1.44 8.58
N GLY A 169 13.61 0.53 7.75
CA GLY A 169 13.08 0.85 6.42
C GLY A 169 14.13 0.71 5.33
N PHE A 170 13.98 1.50 4.26
CA PHE A 170 14.84 1.39 3.08
C PHE A 170 16.19 2.10 3.31
N GLY A 171 17.28 1.33 3.31
CA GLY A 171 18.65 1.85 3.37
C GLY A 171 19.13 2.33 2.01
N PHE A 172 19.77 3.50 1.94
CA PHE A 172 20.28 4.08 0.68
C PHE A 172 21.75 3.76 0.43
N ALA A 173 22.43 3.18 1.41
CA ALA A 173 23.84 2.85 1.37
C ALA A 173 24.10 1.57 2.20
N PRO A 174 25.23 0.87 1.98
CA PRO A 174 25.61 -0.28 2.80
C PRO A 174 25.66 0.09 4.29
N ARG A 175 25.14 -0.80 5.14
CA ARG A 175 25.09 -0.62 6.60
C ARG A 175 26.50 -0.71 7.20
N LEU A 176 26.95 0.30 7.94
CA LEU A 176 28.17 0.23 8.74
C LEU A 176 27.78 0.30 10.23
N MET A 177 27.80 -0.84 10.91
CA MET A 177 27.46 -0.91 12.33
C MET A 177 28.67 -0.59 13.20
N VAL A 178 28.48 0.30 14.17
CA VAL A 178 29.50 0.78 15.12
C VAL A 178 28.91 0.92 16.53
N SER A 179 29.73 1.17 17.54
CA SER A 179 29.24 1.56 18.88
C SER A 179 28.78 3.02 18.92
N THR A 180 27.87 3.35 19.84
CA THR A 180 27.51 4.75 20.18
C THR A 180 28.72 5.59 20.55
N ASP A 181 29.67 5.02 21.30
CA ASP A 181 30.91 5.68 21.69
C ASP A 181 31.82 5.92 20.48
N GLY A 182 31.91 4.95 19.56
CA GLY A 182 32.64 5.11 18.31
C GLY A 182 32.04 6.20 17.42
N LEU A 183 30.71 6.26 17.31
CA LEU A 183 30.05 7.33 16.57
C LEU A 183 30.26 8.70 17.23
N ALA A 184 30.24 8.79 18.57
CA ALA A 184 30.59 10.03 19.26
C ALA A 184 32.05 10.45 18.98
N ALA A 185 32.99 9.50 19.03
CA ALA A 185 34.41 9.73 18.73
C ALA A 185 34.67 10.14 17.27
N SER A 186 33.78 9.79 16.34
CA SER A 186 33.88 10.19 14.92
C SER A 186 33.74 11.70 14.70
N GLY A 187 33.22 12.44 15.68
CA GLY A 187 32.96 13.87 15.56
C GLY A 187 31.86 14.23 14.56
N LEU A 188 31.16 13.24 13.98
CA LEU A 188 30.10 13.44 12.99
C LEU A 188 28.82 14.00 13.58
N ILE A 189 28.56 13.81 14.87
CA ILE A 189 27.39 14.36 15.55
C ILE A 189 27.69 15.83 15.92
N GLN A 190 27.34 16.73 15.01
CA GLN A 190 27.40 18.17 15.20
C GLN A 190 25.98 18.79 15.17
N PRO A 191 25.78 20.00 15.72
CA PRO A 191 24.54 20.75 15.51
C PRO A 191 24.18 20.83 14.02
N GLY A 192 22.96 20.42 13.66
CA GLY A 192 22.49 20.36 12.26
C GLY A 192 22.70 19.00 11.57
N SER A 193 23.42 18.06 12.19
CA SER A 193 23.61 16.71 11.64
C SER A 193 22.30 15.95 11.51
N LEU A 194 22.12 15.23 10.40
CA LEU A 194 20.95 14.42 10.11
C LEU A 194 21.03 13.05 10.81
N VAL A 195 21.20 13.07 12.13
CA VAL A 195 21.17 11.85 12.96
C VAL A 195 19.74 11.50 13.34
N GLU A 196 19.35 10.25 13.10
CA GLU A 196 18.11 9.66 13.61
C GLU A 196 18.44 8.88 14.89
N ASN A 197 17.86 9.29 16.01
CA ASN A 197 17.97 8.56 17.28
C ASN A 197 16.73 7.71 17.49
N ALA A 198 16.92 6.40 17.70
CA ALA A 198 15.86 5.46 18.01
C ALA A 198 16.09 4.84 19.39
N TYR A 199 15.12 5.05 20.27
CA TYR A 199 15.06 4.48 21.62
C TYR A 199 14.06 3.33 21.62
N LYS A 200 14.56 2.12 21.80
CA LYS A 200 13.79 0.88 21.81
C LYS A 200 13.59 0.43 23.23
N ILE A 201 12.39 0.02 23.59
CA ILE A 201 12.03 -0.29 24.98
C ILE A 201 11.52 -1.72 25.05
N ARG A 202 12.08 -2.49 25.98
CA ARG A 202 11.53 -3.76 26.45
C ARG A 202 10.63 -3.49 27.65
N LEU A 203 9.33 -3.69 27.50
CA LEU A 203 8.35 -3.47 28.55
C LEU A 203 8.32 -4.65 29.55
N PRO A 204 7.76 -4.44 30.76
CA PRO A 204 7.52 -5.53 31.69
C PRO A 204 6.69 -6.65 31.06
N VAL A 205 7.05 -7.89 31.40
CA VAL A 205 6.38 -9.09 30.90
C VAL A 205 4.88 -9.02 31.21
N GLY A 206 4.04 -9.28 30.20
CA GLY A 206 2.58 -9.26 30.35
C GLY A 206 1.91 -7.92 30.04
N THR A 207 2.64 -6.91 29.57
CA THR A 207 2.02 -5.64 29.12
C THR A 207 1.09 -5.89 27.93
N SER A 208 -0.19 -5.53 28.09
CA SER A 208 -1.23 -5.69 27.07
C SER A 208 -1.12 -4.62 25.97
N GLU A 209 -1.67 -4.90 24.78
CA GLU A 209 -1.73 -3.91 23.69
C GLU A 209 -2.44 -2.61 24.11
N ALA A 210 -3.44 -2.69 24.98
CA ALA A 210 -4.11 -1.53 25.55
C ALA A 210 -3.16 -0.69 26.43
N GLY A 211 -2.28 -1.34 27.19
CA GLY A 211 -1.23 -0.67 27.96
C GLY A 211 -0.21 0.01 27.07
N ILE A 212 0.22 -0.64 26.00
CA ILE A 212 1.12 -0.05 24.99
C ILE A 212 0.50 1.21 24.39
N LYS A 213 -0.79 1.15 24.01
CA LYS A 213 -1.50 2.30 23.47
C LYS A 213 -1.61 3.45 24.48
N ALA A 214 -1.90 3.15 25.75
CA ALA A 214 -1.93 4.15 26.81
C ALA A 214 -0.57 4.86 27.00
N ILE A 215 0.55 4.14 26.85
CA ILE A 215 1.90 4.73 26.89
C ILE A 215 2.09 5.70 25.71
N GLN A 216 1.61 5.36 24.51
CA GLN A 216 1.69 6.26 23.35
C GLN A 216 0.87 7.54 23.57
N GLU A 217 -0.34 7.41 24.11
CA GLU A 217 -1.21 8.55 24.43
C GLU A 217 -0.57 9.43 25.51
N GLN A 218 -0.05 8.83 26.59
CA GLN A 218 0.65 9.53 27.66
C GLN A 218 1.90 10.26 27.17
N ALA A 219 2.67 9.65 26.26
CA ALA A 219 3.82 10.31 25.64
C ALA A 219 3.41 11.54 24.82
N GLY A 220 2.28 11.47 24.11
CA GLY A 220 1.72 12.59 23.37
C GLY A 220 1.21 13.73 24.27
N GLU A 221 0.65 13.40 25.44
CA GLU A 221 0.15 14.38 26.41
C GLU A 221 1.27 15.04 27.22
N ASN A 222 2.25 14.25 27.68
CA ASN A 222 3.34 14.76 28.51
C ASN A 222 4.40 15.53 27.71
N PHE A 223 4.61 15.16 26.45
CA PHE A 223 5.63 15.75 25.59
C PHE A 223 5.09 16.07 24.18
N PRO A 224 4.11 16.99 24.08
CA PRO A 224 3.51 17.35 22.79
C PRO A 224 4.53 17.93 21.80
N GLU A 225 5.54 18.62 22.32
CA GLU A 225 6.62 19.24 21.53
C GLU A 225 7.79 18.31 21.23
N ALA A 226 7.79 17.06 21.72
CA ALA A 226 8.92 16.16 21.49
C ALA A 226 9.10 15.84 19.99
N GLY A 227 8.01 15.79 19.22
CA GLY A 227 8.07 15.49 17.80
C GLY A 227 8.58 14.07 17.48
N TRP A 228 8.54 13.16 18.44
CA TRP A 228 8.89 11.76 18.21
C TRP A 228 7.86 11.03 17.34
N THR A 229 8.36 10.08 16.56
CA THR A 229 7.52 9.09 15.89
C THR A 229 7.56 7.81 16.71
N ILE A 230 6.40 7.34 17.16
CA ILE A 230 6.29 6.17 18.05
C ILE A 230 5.78 4.97 17.26
N ARG A 231 6.47 3.84 17.34
CA ARG A 231 6.05 2.55 16.74
C ARG A 231 5.90 1.48 17.82
N THR A 232 4.99 0.55 17.62
CA THR A 232 4.71 -0.59 18.51
C THR A 232 5.10 -1.91 17.84
N ARG A 233 5.28 -2.97 18.62
CA ARG A 233 5.47 -4.33 18.09
C ARG A 233 4.36 -4.77 17.12
N SER A 234 3.11 -4.38 17.36
CA SER A 234 1.97 -4.68 16.47
C SER A 234 2.03 -3.97 15.12
N ASN A 235 2.87 -2.93 15.00
CA ASN A 235 3.10 -2.19 13.75
C ASN A 235 4.61 -1.97 13.49
N ALA A 236 5.42 -3.02 13.65
CA ALA A 236 6.87 -2.96 13.52
C ALA A 236 7.35 -2.57 12.10
N ALA A 237 6.59 -2.98 11.07
CA ALA A 237 6.89 -2.76 9.65
C ALA A 237 5.66 -2.17 8.90
N PRO A 238 5.33 -0.88 9.10
CA PRO A 238 4.09 -0.29 8.57
C PRO A 238 4.01 -0.31 7.03
N ALA A 239 5.13 -0.15 6.33
CA ALA A 239 5.17 -0.23 4.88
C ALA A 239 4.81 -1.63 4.37
N LEU A 240 5.35 -2.68 5.02
CA LEU A 240 5.01 -4.06 4.70
C LEU A 240 3.53 -4.35 5.01
N SER A 241 3.05 -3.94 6.19
CA SER A 241 1.64 -4.09 6.58
C SER A 241 0.69 -3.41 5.59
N SER A 242 0.99 -2.16 5.19
CA SER A 242 0.17 -1.42 4.20
C SER A 242 0.18 -2.10 2.83
N ASN A 243 1.32 -2.62 2.39
CA ASN A 243 1.39 -3.36 1.13
C ASN A 243 0.54 -4.65 1.21
N ILE A 244 0.68 -5.45 2.28
CA ILE A 244 -0.13 -6.66 2.51
C ILE A 244 -1.62 -6.32 2.52
N GLU A 245 -2.02 -5.24 3.19
CA GLU A 245 -3.41 -4.80 3.24
C GLU A 245 -3.93 -4.43 1.85
N ARG A 246 -3.16 -3.68 1.05
CA ARG A 246 -3.52 -3.36 -0.34
C ARG A 246 -3.65 -4.62 -1.22
N PHE A 247 -2.74 -5.58 -1.07
CA PHE A 247 -2.84 -6.87 -1.75
C PHE A 247 -4.08 -7.65 -1.32
N SER A 248 -4.37 -7.68 -0.02
CA SER A 248 -5.57 -8.31 0.52
C SER A 248 -6.82 -7.70 -0.08
N GLN A 249 -6.93 -6.36 -0.07
CA GLN A 249 -8.06 -5.64 -0.65
C GLN A 249 -8.26 -6.00 -2.13
N PHE A 250 -7.19 -6.02 -2.93
CA PHE A 250 -7.27 -6.46 -4.33
C PHE A 250 -7.82 -7.88 -4.46
N LEU A 251 -7.23 -8.83 -3.76
CA LEU A 251 -7.60 -10.23 -3.84
C LEU A 251 -9.03 -10.45 -3.30
N THR A 252 -9.47 -9.65 -2.33
CA THR A 252 -10.88 -9.60 -1.89
C THR A 252 -11.79 -9.11 -3.01
N LEU A 253 -11.43 -8.05 -3.74
CA LEU A 253 -12.21 -7.56 -4.89
C LEU A 253 -12.31 -8.63 -5.99
N VAL A 254 -11.22 -9.34 -6.26
CA VAL A 254 -11.21 -10.48 -7.19
C VAL A 254 -12.18 -11.56 -6.70
N GLY A 255 -12.13 -11.90 -5.40
CA GLY A 255 -13.03 -12.85 -4.78
C GLY A 255 -14.50 -12.42 -4.89
N LEU A 256 -14.82 -11.16 -4.58
CA LEU A 256 -16.16 -10.59 -4.71
C LEU A 256 -16.65 -10.63 -6.16
N THR A 257 -15.77 -10.34 -7.13
CA THR A 257 -16.11 -10.39 -8.55
C THR A 257 -16.37 -11.83 -9.01
N ALA A 258 -15.51 -12.78 -8.59
CA ALA A 258 -15.73 -14.21 -8.84
C ALA A 258 -17.05 -14.68 -8.24
N LEU A 259 -17.42 -14.15 -7.07
CA LEU A 259 -18.69 -14.45 -6.43
C LEU A 259 -19.88 -13.84 -7.20
N VAL A 260 -19.78 -12.63 -7.75
CA VAL A 260 -20.81 -12.02 -8.61
C VAL A 260 -21.02 -12.84 -9.89
N VAL A 261 -19.93 -13.26 -10.54
CA VAL A 261 -19.98 -14.15 -11.72
C VAL A 261 -20.59 -15.51 -11.33
N GLY A 262 -20.18 -16.05 -10.18
CA GLY A 262 -20.78 -17.24 -9.59
C GLY A 262 -22.28 -17.07 -9.36
N GLY A 263 -22.72 -15.90 -8.87
CA GLY A 263 -24.11 -15.48 -8.73
C GLY A 263 -24.92 -15.59 -10.03
N VAL A 264 -24.38 -15.08 -11.13
CA VAL A 264 -25.02 -15.21 -12.45
C VAL A 264 -25.08 -16.68 -12.88
N GLY A 265 -24.03 -17.45 -12.60
CA GLY A 265 -24.00 -18.90 -12.73
C GLY A 265 -25.14 -19.58 -11.94
N VAL A 266 -25.35 -19.19 -10.68
CA VAL A 266 -26.47 -19.64 -9.85
C VAL A 266 -27.80 -19.35 -10.54
N ALA A 267 -28.03 -18.10 -10.93
CA ALA A 267 -29.30 -17.69 -11.54
C ALA A 267 -29.61 -18.50 -12.80
N ASN A 268 -28.61 -18.76 -13.64
CA ASN A 268 -28.75 -19.54 -14.86
C ASN A 268 -28.95 -21.03 -14.56
N ALA A 269 -28.19 -21.61 -13.63
CA ALA A 269 -28.32 -23.01 -13.22
C ALA A 269 -29.69 -23.29 -12.60
N VAL A 270 -30.15 -22.42 -11.70
CA VAL A 270 -31.48 -22.49 -11.10
C VAL A 270 -32.56 -22.36 -12.17
N ARG A 271 -32.43 -21.41 -13.10
CA ARG A 271 -33.39 -21.26 -14.21
C ARG A 271 -33.45 -22.50 -15.08
N ALA A 272 -32.31 -23.02 -15.52
CA ALA A 272 -32.22 -24.22 -16.34
C ALA A 272 -32.76 -25.46 -15.61
N TYR A 273 -32.52 -25.56 -14.31
CA TYR A 273 -33.05 -26.65 -13.49
C TYR A 273 -34.57 -26.58 -13.35
N LEU A 274 -35.13 -25.40 -13.06
CA LEU A 274 -36.57 -25.18 -13.01
C LEU A 274 -37.22 -25.42 -14.38
N ASP A 275 -36.51 -25.09 -15.46
CA ASP A 275 -36.86 -25.42 -16.86
C ASP A 275 -36.98 -26.93 -17.10
N GLY A 276 -36.02 -27.71 -16.63
CA GLY A 276 -36.10 -29.18 -16.70
C GLY A 276 -37.17 -29.80 -15.79
N LYS A 277 -37.65 -29.08 -14.77
CA LYS A 277 -38.65 -29.56 -13.80
C LYS A 277 -40.07 -29.05 -14.03
N ARG A 278 -40.32 -28.35 -15.15
CA ARG A 278 -41.64 -27.81 -15.54
C ARG A 278 -42.78 -28.82 -15.37
N GLY A 279 -42.64 -30.01 -15.98
CA GLY A 279 -43.67 -31.05 -15.92
C GLY A 279 -43.97 -31.49 -14.49
N VAL A 280 -42.93 -31.68 -13.67
CA VAL A 280 -43.07 -32.08 -12.25
C VAL A 280 -43.76 -30.98 -11.43
N ILE A 281 -43.38 -29.72 -11.64
CA ILE A 281 -44.00 -28.55 -10.97
C ILE A 281 -45.49 -28.46 -11.31
N ALA A 282 -45.82 -28.66 -12.59
CA ALA A 282 -47.20 -28.59 -13.05
C ALA A 282 -48.04 -29.77 -12.51
N THR A 283 -47.49 -30.99 -12.45
CA THR A 283 -48.16 -32.14 -11.80
C THR A 283 -48.45 -31.87 -10.32
N LEU A 284 -47.46 -31.34 -9.57
CA LEU A 284 -47.66 -30.99 -8.15
C LEU A 284 -48.77 -29.96 -7.97
N LYS A 285 -48.82 -28.93 -8.83
CA LYS A 285 -49.87 -27.91 -8.80
C LYS A 285 -51.25 -28.47 -9.16
N SER A 286 -51.33 -29.38 -10.13
CA SER A 286 -52.57 -30.08 -10.47
C SER A 286 -53.09 -30.97 -9.33
N LEU A 287 -52.19 -31.47 -8.46
CA LEU A 287 -52.53 -32.20 -7.24
C LEU A 287 -52.87 -31.28 -6.05
N GLY A 288 -52.92 -29.95 -6.24
CA GLY A 288 -53.30 -28.98 -5.21
C GLY A 288 -52.12 -28.35 -4.44
N ALA A 289 -50.87 -28.58 -4.84
CA ALA A 289 -49.74 -27.94 -4.19
C ALA A 289 -49.74 -26.42 -4.39
N SER A 290 -49.62 -25.67 -3.29
CA SER A 290 -49.56 -24.20 -3.35
C SER A 290 -48.26 -23.73 -4.02
N GLY A 291 -48.29 -22.57 -4.67
CA GLY A 291 -47.09 -21.97 -5.25
C GLY A 291 -45.99 -21.66 -4.21
N GLY A 292 -46.38 -21.44 -2.95
CA GLY A 292 -45.43 -21.28 -1.83
C GLY A 292 -44.73 -22.57 -1.45
N PHE A 293 -45.45 -23.70 -1.49
CA PHE A 293 -44.85 -25.03 -1.27
C PHE A 293 -43.81 -25.36 -2.34
N VAL A 294 -44.15 -25.14 -3.62
CA VAL A 294 -43.21 -25.32 -4.74
C VAL A 294 -41.96 -24.45 -4.54
N PHE A 295 -42.14 -23.17 -4.22
CA PHE A 295 -41.02 -22.26 -3.93
C PHE A 295 -40.14 -22.79 -2.79
N ALA A 296 -40.73 -23.20 -1.66
CA ALA A 296 -39.99 -23.67 -0.49
C ALA A 296 -39.17 -24.94 -0.78
N VAL A 297 -39.76 -25.93 -1.48
CA VAL A 297 -39.08 -27.18 -1.83
C VAL A 297 -37.83 -26.91 -2.67
N TYR A 298 -37.95 -26.07 -3.70
CA TYR A 298 -36.82 -25.77 -4.57
C TYR A 298 -35.83 -24.80 -3.91
N LEU A 299 -36.27 -23.89 -3.03
CA LEU A 299 -35.37 -23.07 -2.23
C LEU A 299 -34.49 -23.93 -1.34
N VAL A 300 -35.08 -24.90 -0.62
CA VAL A 300 -34.35 -25.83 0.24
C VAL A 300 -33.37 -26.67 -0.57
N GLN A 301 -33.74 -27.14 -1.76
CA GLN A 301 -32.80 -27.85 -2.65
C GLN A 301 -31.60 -26.98 -3.03
N ILE A 302 -31.83 -25.73 -3.43
CA ILE A 302 -30.75 -24.80 -3.79
C ILE A 302 -29.87 -24.52 -2.58
N LEU A 303 -30.46 -24.30 -1.40
CA LEU A 303 -29.72 -24.04 -0.16
C LEU A 303 -28.89 -25.25 0.29
N MET A 304 -29.38 -26.48 0.13
CA MET A 304 -28.58 -27.69 0.43
C MET A 304 -27.34 -27.79 -0.46
N ILE A 305 -27.49 -27.52 -1.76
CA ILE A 305 -26.36 -27.57 -2.70
C ILE A 305 -25.42 -26.39 -2.45
N ALA A 306 -25.95 -25.22 -2.13
CA ALA A 306 -25.17 -24.05 -1.74
C ALA A 306 -24.37 -24.32 -0.46
N ALA A 307 -24.97 -24.95 0.55
CA ALA A 307 -24.30 -25.32 1.79
C ALA A 307 -23.11 -26.26 1.52
N LEU A 308 -23.25 -27.22 0.62
CA LEU A 308 -22.14 -28.09 0.21
C LEU A 308 -21.04 -27.31 -0.52
N GLY A 309 -21.41 -26.41 -1.44
CA GLY A 309 -20.44 -25.54 -2.12
C GLY A 309 -19.72 -24.59 -1.17
N ILE A 310 -20.44 -23.96 -0.23
CA ILE A 310 -19.89 -23.09 0.81
C ILE A 310 -18.96 -23.91 1.73
N ALA A 311 -19.35 -25.10 2.16
CA ALA A 311 -18.52 -25.96 2.99
C ALA A 311 -17.21 -26.32 2.29
N LEU A 312 -17.27 -26.74 1.02
CA LEU A 312 -16.08 -27.00 0.20
C LEU A 312 -15.23 -25.74 0.05
N GLY A 313 -15.85 -24.59 -0.21
CA GLY A 313 -15.14 -23.32 -0.31
C GLY A 313 -14.45 -22.91 0.98
N VAL A 314 -15.11 -23.08 2.13
CA VAL A 314 -14.54 -22.81 3.46
C VAL A 314 -13.37 -23.74 3.75
N VAL A 315 -13.48 -25.03 3.42
CA VAL A 315 -12.37 -25.99 3.59
C VAL A 315 -11.18 -25.59 2.73
N LEU A 316 -11.40 -25.29 1.45
CA LEU A 316 -10.34 -24.83 0.55
C LEU A 316 -9.72 -23.50 1.04
N GLY A 317 -10.53 -22.56 1.51
CA GLY A 317 -10.07 -21.30 2.08
C GLY A 317 -9.25 -21.49 3.35
N ALA A 318 -9.66 -22.39 4.24
CA ALA A 318 -8.95 -22.70 5.47
C ALA A 318 -7.58 -23.35 5.22
N LEU A 319 -7.41 -24.06 4.09
CA LEU A 319 -6.14 -24.67 3.69
C LEU A 319 -5.17 -23.67 3.04
N MET A 320 -5.64 -22.53 2.53
CA MET A 320 -4.79 -21.57 1.82
C MET A 320 -3.65 -20.99 2.68
N PRO A 321 -3.84 -20.59 3.95
CA PRO A 321 -2.74 -20.13 4.80
C PRO A 321 -1.61 -21.15 4.95
N PHE A 322 -1.95 -22.43 5.09
CA PHE A 322 -0.97 -23.52 5.20
C PHE A 322 -0.19 -23.71 3.89
N ALA A 323 -0.90 -23.69 2.75
CA ALA A 323 -0.27 -23.77 1.43
C ALA A 323 0.62 -22.56 1.14
N ALA A 324 0.17 -21.36 1.48
CA ALA A 324 0.92 -20.12 1.31
C ALA A 324 2.18 -20.10 2.19
N SER A 325 2.07 -20.51 3.45
CA SER A 325 3.22 -20.64 4.36
C SER A 325 4.28 -21.58 3.78
N ALA A 326 3.89 -22.79 3.37
CA ALA A 326 4.83 -23.76 2.78
C ALA A 326 5.50 -23.24 1.50
N ALA A 327 4.78 -22.48 0.67
CA ALA A 327 5.32 -21.90 -0.56
C ALA A 327 6.24 -20.69 -0.32
N LEU A 328 6.03 -19.95 0.77
CA LEU A 328 6.72 -18.69 1.06
C LEU A 328 7.91 -18.83 2.02
N GLN A 329 8.05 -19.97 2.73
CA GLN A 329 9.17 -20.24 3.64
C GLN A 329 10.56 -20.06 3.00
N SER A 330 10.69 -20.27 1.69
CA SER A 330 11.95 -20.11 0.96
C SER A 330 12.26 -18.67 0.52
N ILE A 331 11.28 -17.75 0.61
CA ILE A 331 11.37 -16.39 0.06
C ILE A 331 11.26 -15.34 1.16
N ILE A 332 10.46 -15.58 2.20
CA ILE A 332 10.22 -14.63 3.28
C ILE A 332 10.62 -15.27 4.61
N PRO A 333 11.62 -14.71 5.34
CA PRO A 333 12.06 -15.20 6.64
C PRO A 333 11.11 -14.77 7.78
N VAL A 334 9.80 -14.70 7.50
CA VAL A 334 8.77 -14.49 8.52
C VAL A 334 8.04 -15.81 8.69
N PRO A 335 7.99 -16.41 9.89
CA PRO A 335 7.17 -17.57 10.16
C PRO A 335 5.71 -17.18 9.97
N ALA A 336 5.20 -17.42 8.76
CA ALA A 336 3.77 -17.50 8.54
C ALA A 336 3.30 -18.77 9.23
N GLU A 337 3.04 -18.72 10.54
CA GLU A 337 2.40 -19.82 11.23
C GLU A 337 1.05 -20.06 10.54
N GLY A 338 0.85 -21.29 10.06
CA GLY A 338 -0.44 -21.68 9.49
C GLY A 338 -1.52 -21.47 10.54
N GLY A 339 -2.46 -20.56 10.26
CA GLY A 339 -3.51 -20.18 11.20
C GLY A 339 -4.91 -20.51 10.69
N PHE A 340 -5.81 -20.81 11.62
CA PHE A 340 -7.24 -20.93 11.34
C PHE A 340 -7.96 -19.62 11.67
N TYR A 341 -8.56 -18.98 10.67
CA TYR A 341 -9.18 -17.66 10.81
C TYR A 341 -10.71 -17.74 10.65
N PRO A 342 -11.46 -18.11 11.70
CA PRO A 342 -12.90 -18.35 11.61
C PRO A 342 -13.70 -17.11 11.20
N GLY A 343 -13.24 -15.90 11.55
CA GLY A 343 -13.90 -14.65 11.13
C GLY A 343 -13.90 -14.46 9.61
N ALA A 344 -12.75 -14.65 8.96
CA ALA A 344 -12.62 -14.54 7.51
C ALA A 344 -13.45 -15.61 6.77
N LEU A 345 -13.41 -16.85 7.27
CA LEU A 345 -14.17 -17.97 6.71
C LEU A 345 -15.68 -17.80 6.90
N GLY A 346 -16.12 -17.33 8.07
CA GLY A 346 -17.52 -17.03 8.36
C GLY A 346 -18.09 -15.92 7.47
N MET A 347 -17.30 -14.87 7.23
CA MET A 347 -17.64 -13.81 6.28
C MET A 347 -17.76 -14.33 4.85
N ALA A 348 -16.82 -15.15 4.40
CA ALA A 348 -16.88 -15.76 3.07
C ALA A 348 -18.11 -16.66 2.90
N ALA A 349 -18.45 -17.46 3.92
CA ALA A 349 -19.64 -18.28 3.94
C ALA A 349 -20.93 -17.45 3.89
N LEU A 350 -21.00 -16.35 4.64
CA LEU A 350 -22.12 -15.42 4.63
C LEU A 350 -22.29 -14.77 3.25
N PHE A 351 -21.22 -14.30 2.62
CA PHE A 351 -21.28 -13.77 1.25
C PHE A 351 -21.76 -14.83 0.26
N GLY A 352 -21.23 -16.05 0.32
CA GLY A 352 -21.67 -17.17 -0.52
C GLY A 352 -23.17 -17.47 -0.39
N LEU A 353 -23.69 -17.44 0.83
CA LEU A 353 -25.10 -17.63 1.12
C LEU A 353 -25.96 -16.47 0.57
N LEU A 354 -25.57 -15.23 0.84
CA LEU A 354 -26.31 -14.04 0.40
C LEU A 354 -26.33 -13.90 -1.12
N VAL A 355 -25.22 -14.17 -1.81
CA VAL A 355 -25.19 -14.21 -3.28
C VAL A 355 -26.09 -15.30 -3.82
N THR A 356 -26.02 -16.51 -3.26
CA THR A 356 -26.90 -17.61 -3.67
C THR A 356 -28.36 -17.18 -3.55
N LEU A 357 -28.76 -16.61 -2.41
CA LEU A 357 -30.13 -16.14 -2.19
C LEU A 357 -30.53 -15.04 -3.16
N ALA A 358 -29.71 -13.99 -3.32
CA ALA A 358 -29.98 -12.85 -4.19
C ALA A 358 -30.26 -13.29 -5.64
N PHE A 359 -29.45 -14.23 -6.15
CA PHE A 359 -29.53 -14.68 -7.54
C PHE A 359 -30.51 -15.85 -7.76
N ALA A 360 -30.81 -16.67 -6.74
CA ALA A 360 -31.78 -17.75 -6.83
C ALA A 360 -33.24 -17.26 -6.69
N LEU A 361 -33.49 -16.23 -5.89
CA LEU A 361 -34.85 -15.76 -5.57
C LEU A 361 -35.65 -15.31 -6.81
N LEU A 362 -35.01 -14.63 -7.76
CA LEU A 362 -35.70 -14.12 -8.95
C LEU A 362 -36.16 -15.25 -9.90
N PRO A 363 -35.31 -16.21 -10.31
CA PRO A 363 -35.75 -17.41 -11.04
C PRO A 363 -36.82 -18.20 -10.30
N LEU A 364 -36.67 -18.36 -8.99
CA LEU A 364 -37.57 -19.16 -8.16
C LEU A 364 -38.95 -18.53 -7.98
N GLY A 365 -39.00 -17.21 -7.82
CA GLY A 365 -40.23 -16.43 -7.79
C GLY A 365 -41.02 -16.56 -9.08
N ARG A 366 -40.36 -16.62 -10.24
CA ARG A 366 -41.04 -16.88 -11.52
C ARG A 366 -41.60 -18.30 -11.61
N ALA A 367 -40.91 -19.30 -11.05
CA ALA A 367 -41.42 -20.67 -11.06
C ALA A 367 -42.67 -20.88 -10.18
N ARG A 368 -42.83 -20.06 -9.13
CA ARG A 368 -44.05 -20.01 -8.34
C ARG A 368 -45.28 -19.61 -9.17
N ASP A 369 -45.13 -18.73 -10.15
CA ASP A 369 -46.25 -18.16 -10.91
C ASP A 369 -46.65 -18.99 -12.16
N VAL A 370 -46.06 -20.17 -12.36
CA VAL A 370 -46.42 -21.08 -13.46
C VAL A 370 -47.84 -21.65 -13.28
N PRO A 371 -48.77 -21.44 -14.23
CA PRO A 371 -50.09 -22.05 -14.14
C PRO A 371 -50.04 -23.55 -14.45
N ALA A 372 -50.93 -24.34 -13.84
CA ALA A 372 -51.03 -25.79 -14.10
C ALA A 372 -51.35 -26.11 -15.58
N THR A 373 -52.00 -25.17 -16.29
CA THR A 373 -52.31 -25.26 -17.72
C THR A 373 -51.08 -25.20 -18.64
N ALA A 374 -49.89 -24.88 -18.10
CA ALA A 374 -48.63 -24.93 -18.84
C ALA A 374 -48.21 -26.36 -19.27
N LEU A 375 -48.83 -27.41 -18.71
CA LEU A 375 -48.69 -28.79 -19.20
C LEU A 375 -49.32 -29.02 -20.58
N PHE A 376 -50.34 -28.23 -20.94
CA PHE A 376 -51.14 -28.42 -22.16
C PHE A 376 -50.79 -27.45 -23.29
N ARG A 377 -50.01 -26.41 -23.01
CA ARG A 377 -49.43 -25.51 -24.03
C ARG A 377 -47.92 -25.70 -23.99
N GLU A 378 -47.31 -26.16 -25.08
CA GLU A 378 -45.85 -26.13 -25.31
C GLU A 378 -45.26 -24.70 -25.38
N MET A 379 -45.98 -23.69 -24.88
CA MET A 379 -45.41 -22.37 -24.69
C MET A 379 -44.66 -22.38 -23.36
N GLY A 380 -43.37 -22.04 -23.42
CA GLY A 380 -42.46 -22.03 -22.26
C GLY A 380 -42.92 -21.11 -21.12
N PHE A 381 -42.05 -20.85 -20.13
CA PHE A 381 -42.29 -19.98 -18.95
C PHE A 381 -42.74 -18.53 -19.26
N GLU A 382 -43.11 -18.20 -20.49
CA GLU A 382 -43.18 -16.85 -21.05
C GLU A 382 -44.58 -16.25 -20.97
N GLY A 383 -45.24 -16.45 -19.83
CA GLY A 383 -46.25 -15.49 -19.39
C GLY A 383 -45.57 -14.16 -19.08
N ARG A 384 -45.94 -13.11 -19.81
CA ARG A 384 -45.58 -11.71 -19.55
C ARG A 384 -45.79 -11.38 -18.06
N GLY A 385 -44.72 -11.28 -17.28
CA GLY A 385 -44.81 -10.77 -15.92
C GLY A 385 -43.45 -10.74 -15.22
N PHE A 386 -43.15 -9.62 -14.58
CA PHE A 386 -42.17 -9.62 -13.49
C PHE A 386 -42.70 -10.55 -12.38
N PRO A 387 -41.82 -11.28 -11.66
CA PRO A 387 -42.27 -12.01 -10.47
C PRO A 387 -42.92 -11.03 -9.49
N ARG A 388 -43.80 -11.53 -8.62
CA ARG A 388 -44.51 -10.68 -7.64
C ARG A 388 -43.56 -9.68 -6.97
N PRO A 389 -43.97 -8.42 -6.77
CA PRO A 389 -43.10 -7.34 -6.29
C PRO A 389 -42.41 -7.69 -4.98
N LEU A 390 -43.02 -8.52 -4.13
CA LEU A 390 -42.42 -9.02 -2.90
C LEU A 390 -41.09 -9.79 -3.14
N TYR A 391 -41.01 -10.64 -4.16
CA TYR A 391 -39.78 -11.39 -4.46
C TYR A 391 -38.70 -10.53 -5.08
N VAL A 392 -39.11 -9.53 -5.89
CA VAL A 392 -38.18 -8.53 -6.43
C VAL A 392 -37.64 -7.68 -5.29
N ALA A 393 -38.50 -7.22 -4.39
CA ALA A 393 -38.11 -6.46 -3.20
C ALA A 393 -37.21 -7.28 -2.26
N ALA A 394 -37.49 -8.58 -2.06
CA ALA A 394 -36.63 -9.45 -1.27
C ALA A 394 -35.25 -9.65 -1.92
N ALA A 395 -35.18 -9.90 -3.22
CA ALA A 395 -33.92 -10.04 -3.94
C ALA A 395 -33.11 -8.73 -3.92
N LEU A 396 -33.76 -7.59 -4.15
CA LEU A 396 -33.13 -6.26 -4.06
C LEU A 396 -32.70 -5.93 -2.63
N GLY A 397 -33.50 -6.31 -1.62
CA GLY A 397 -33.17 -6.11 -0.21
C GLY A 397 -31.95 -6.93 0.20
N ILE A 398 -31.84 -8.19 -0.25
CA ILE A 398 -30.65 -9.02 -0.02
C ILE A 398 -29.45 -8.48 -0.78
N ALA A 399 -29.61 -8.03 -2.03
CA ALA A 399 -28.54 -7.41 -2.80
C ALA A 399 -28.04 -6.11 -2.16
N LEU A 400 -28.96 -5.28 -1.64
CA LEU A 400 -28.63 -4.06 -0.90
C LEU A 400 -27.93 -4.40 0.42
N PHE A 401 -28.43 -5.38 1.17
CA PHE A 401 -27.78 -5.85 2.39
C PHE A 401 -26.37 -6.37 2.12
N LEU A 402 -26.19 -7.14 1.04
CA LEU A 402 -24.88 -7.59 0.60
C LEU A 402 -23.95 -6.43 0.23
N ALA A 403 -24.45 -5.42 -0.49
CA ALA A 403 -23.69 -4.24 -0.85
C ALA A 403 -23.27 -3.44 0.39
N VAL A 404 -24.18 -3.22 1.34
CA VAL A 404 -23.89 -2.56 2.62
C VAL A 404 -22.88 -3.37 3.43
N LEU A 405 -23.05 -4.69 3.51
CA LEU A 405 -22.13 -5.56 4.23
C LEU A 405 -20.73 -5.53 3.62
N ALA A 406 -20.63 -5.56 2.28
CA ALA A 406 -19.37 -5.44 1.56
C ALA A 406 -18.66 -4.10 1.83
N ILE A 407 -19.41 -3.00 1.94
CA ILE A 407 -18.84 -1.68 2.25
C ILE A 407 -18.43 -1.57 3.71
N LEU A 408 -19.25 -2.06 4.65
CA LEU A 408 -18.98 -1.93 6.08
C LEU A 408 -17.79 -2.75 6.56
N PHE A 409 -17.58 -3.93 5.98
CA PHE A 409 -16.54 -4.86 6.37
C PHE A 409 -15.27 -4.77 5.51
N SER A 410 -15.23 -3.91 4.50
CA SER A 410 -13.99 -3.64 3.76
C SER A 410 -13.14 -2.64 4.52
N ASP A 411 -11.84 -2.90 4.61
CA ASP A 411 -10.87 -2.00 5.26
C ASP A 411 -10.86 -0.62 4.58
N ASP A 412 -10.98 -0.58 3.25
CA ASP A 412 -11.17 0.66 2.48
C ASP A 412 -12.61 0.77 1.93
N ARG A 413 -13.43 1.53 2.65
CA ARG A 413 -14.83 1.80 2.29
C ARG A 413 -14.97 2.57 0.97
N ARG A 414 -13.99 3.39 0.60
CA ARG A 414 -14.00 4.15 -0.66
C ARG A 414 -13.83 3.20 -1.82
N VAL A 415 -12.84 2.31 -1.76
CA VAL A 415 -12.63 1.27 -2.78
C VAL A 415 -13.84 0.34 -2.87
N ALA A 416 -14.39 -0.11 -1.74
CA ALA A 416 -15.58 -0.97 -1.74
C ALA A 416 -16.81 -0.29 -2.35
N SER A 417 -17.05 0.99 -2.04
CA SER A 417 -18.18 1.75 -2.60
C SER A 417 -18.03 1.98 -4.10
N ILE A 418 -16.82 2.30 -4.57
CA ILE A 418 -16.50 2.39 -6.01
C ILE A 418 -16.75 1.05 -6.69
N PHE A 419 -16.31 -0.07 -6.10
CA PHE A 419 -16.50 -1.40 -6.65
C PHE A 419 -17.98 -1.80 -6.75
N VAL A 420 -18.77 -1.54 -5.71
CA VAL A 420 -20.23 -1.77 -5.72
C VAL A 420 -20.88 -0.92 -6.82
N GLY A 421 -20.53 0.37 -6.91
CA GLY A 421 -21.01 1.27 -7.95
C GLY A 421 -20.64 0.79 -9.36
N ALA A 422 -19.39 0.38 -9.57
CA ALA A 422 -18.89 -0.17 -10.83
C ALA A 422 -19.59 -1.48 -11.21
N THR A 423 -19.89 -2.34 -10.22
CA THR A 423 -20.63 -3.58 -10.44
C THR A 423 -22.06 -3.28 -10.91
N ILE A 424 -22.77 -2.37 -10.22
CA ILE A 424 -24.11 -1.93 -10.62
C ILE A 424 -24.07 -1.32 -12.03
N LEU A 425 -23.10 -0.44 -12.30
CA LEU A 425 -22.91 0.16 -13.60
C LEU A 425 -22.66 -0.90 -14.69
N ALA A 426 -21.81 -1.90 -14.43
CA ALA A 426 -21.54 -2.99 -15.36
C ALA A 426 -22.81 -3.80 -15.67
N PHE A 427 -23.63 -4.11 -14.66
CA PHE A 427 -24.94 -4.76 -14.86
C PHE A 427 -25.86 -3.91 -15.74
N LEU A 428 -25.94 -2.60 -15.48
CA LEU A 428 -26.77 -1.67 -16.26
C LEU A 428 -26.28 -1.56 -17.71
N VAL A 429 -24.98 -1.36 -17.91
CA VAL A 429 -24.36 -1.27 -19.24
C VAL A 429 -24.57 -2.56 -20.03
N LEU A 430 -24.29 -3.73 -19.45
CA LEU A 430 -24.50 -5.02 -20.13
C LEU A 430 -25.99 -5.28 -20.42
N ARG A 431 -26.89 -4.82 -19.54
CA ARG A 431 -28.33 -4.89 -19.80
C ARG A 431 -28.74 -4.01 -20.97
N VAL A 432 -28.19 -2.78 -21.06
CA VAL A 432 -28.39 -1.86 -22.18
C VAL A 432 -27.82 -2.45 -23.46
N VAL A 433 -26.60 -3.00 -23.44
CA VAL A 433 -26.00 -3.68 -24.60
C VAL A 433 -26.87 -4.85 -25.06
N GLY A 434 -27.34 -5.69 -24.14
CA GLY A 434 -28.27 -6.78 -24.47
C GLY A 434 -29.55 -6.28 -25.15
N ALA A 435 -30.13 -5.18 -24.65
CA ALA A 435 -31.30 -4.54 -25.25
C ALA A 435 -31.00 -3.92 -26.62
N LEU A 436 -29.84 -3.29 -26.79
CA LEU A 436 -29.38 -2.72 -28.07
C LEU A 436 -29.14 -3.80 -29.11
N VAL A 437 -28.54 -4.93 -28.75
CA VAL A 437 -28.36 -6.09 -29.63
C VAL A 437 -29.73 -6.63 -30.09
N GLN A 438 -30.69 -6.76 -29.17
CA GLN A 438 -32.04 -7.17 -29.52
C GLN A 438 -32.76 -6.15 -30.41
N TRP A 439 -32.59 -4.86 -30.13
CA TRP A 439 -33.16 -3.78 -30.93
C TRP A 439 -32.57 -3.74 -32.34
N ALA A 440 -31.24 -3.86 -32.46
CA ALA A 440 -30.54 -3.91 -33.73
C ALA A 440 -30.95 -5.14 -34.55
N ALA A 441 -31.05 -6.31 -33.91
CA ALA A 441 -31.55 -7.54 -34.55
C ALA A 441 -33.00 -7.39 -35.03
N LYS A 442 -33.86 -6.74 -34.24
CA LYS A 442 -35.25 -6.46 -34.62
C LYS A 442 -35.37 -5.49 -35.79
N LYS A 443 -34.45 -4.52 -35.89
CA LYS A 443 -34.42 -3.51 -36.97
C LYS A 443 -33.65 -3.97 -38.22
N SER A 444 -33.00 -5.13 -38.16
CA SER A 444 -32.22 -5.68 -39.27
C SER A 444 -33.10 -5.95 -40.50
N PRO A 445 -32.65 -5.58 -41.72
CA PRO A 445 -33.40 -5.83 -42.94
C PRO A 445 -33.61 -7.32 -43.19
N ARG A 446 -34.71 -7.65 -43.89
CA ARG A 446 -35.08 -9.04 -44.17
C ARG A 446 -34.06 -9.70 -45.08
N VAL A 447 -33.24 -10.58 -44.52
CA VAL A 447 -32.31 -11.45 -45.27
C VAL A 447 -33.07 -12.50 -46.10
N GLY A 448 -32.58 -12.73 -47.33
CA GLY A 448 -33.14 -13.69 -48.28
C GLY A 448 -33.01 -15.15 -47.84
N SER A 449 -31.97 -15.48 -47.05
CA SER A 449 -31.76 -16.82 -46.50
C SER A 449 -32.67 -17.11 -45.31
N THR A 450 -33.42 -18.23 -45.38
CA THR A 450 -34.29 -18.72 -44.30
C THR A 450 -33.50 -19.01 -43.01
N VAL A 451 -32.28 -19.56 -43.13
CA VAL A 451 -31.44 -19.91 -41.97
C VAL A 451 -31.01 -18.65 -41.21
N LEU A 452 -30.50 -17.63 -41.91
CA LEU A 452 -30.11 -16.36 -41.27
C LEU A 452 -31.32 -15.63 -40.69
N ARG A 453 -32.48 -15.69 -41.34
CA ARG A 453 -33.71 -15.09 -40.81
C ARG A 453 -34.14 -15.72 -39.49
N LEU A 454 -34.07 -17.05 -39.39
CA LEU A 454 -34.36 -17.78 -38.15
C LEU A 454 -33.32 -17.51 -37.07
N ALA A 455 -32.03 -17.40 -37.43
CA ALA A 455 -30.96 -17.06 -36.51
C ALA A 455 -31.13 -15.65 -35.91
N ILE A 456 -31.38 -14.62 -36.74
CA ILE A 456 -31.64 -13.24 -36.28
C ILE A 456 -32.93 -13.18 -35.46
N GLY A 457 -33.97 -13.91 -35.88
CA GLY A 457 -35.23 -14.03 -35.15
C GLY A 457 -35.05 -14.60 -33.73
N ASN A 458 -34.16 -15.57 -33.55
CA ASN A 458 -33.85 -16.16 -32.26
C ASN A 458 -33.17 -15.18 -31.28
N ILE A 459 -32.53 -14.11 -31.76
CA ILE A 459 -31.84 -13.11 -30.94
C ILE A 459 -32.84 -12.15 -30.27
N HIS A 460 -33.89 -11.75 -30.98
CA HIS A 460 -34.83 -10.72 -30.50
C HIS A 460 -36.21 -11.25 -30.09
N ARG A 461 -36.52 -12.54 -30.32
CA ARG A 461 -37.82 -13.10 -29.94
C ARG A 461 -38.06 -12.99 -28.43
N PRO A 462 -39.32 -12.86 -27.98
CA PRO A 462 -39.67 -13.09 -26.58
C PRO A 462 -39.06 -14.42 -26.12
N GLY A 463 -38.36 -14.43 -24.98
CA GLY A 463 -37.66 -15.62 -24.51
C GLY A 463 -36.22 -15.81 -24.99
N ALA A 464 -35.71 -14.94 -25.86
CA ALA A 464 -34.34 -15.06 -26.37
C ALA A 464 -33.31 -15.17 -25.24
N LEU A 465 -32.31 -16.04 -25.44
CA LEU A 465 -31.20 -16.22 -24.50
C LEU A 465 -30.26 -15.01 -24.48
N THR A 466 -30.34 -14.12 -25.48
CA THR A 466 -29.46 -12.96 -25.68
C THR A 466 -29.21 -12.16 -24.40
N PRO A 467 -30.22 -11.71 -23.61
CA PRO A 467 -29.94 -10.90 -22.44
C PRO A 467 -29.20 -11.66 -21.34
N SER A 468 -29.46 -12.97 -21.20
CA SER A 468 -28.80 -13.83 -20.22
C SER A 468 -27.37 -14.18 -20.66
N VAL A 469 -27.16 -14.44 -21.95
CA VAL A 469 -25.84 -14.71 -22.54
C VAL A 469 -24.95 -13.47 -22.51
N VAL A 470 -25.46 -12.30 -22.90
CA VAL A 470 -24.73 -11.03 -22.85
C VAL A 470 -24.35 -10.67 -21.41
N LEU A 471 -25.25 -10.84 -20.44
CA LEU A 471 -24.92 -10.63 -19.03
C LEU A 471 -23.89 -11.64 -18.53
N SER A 472 -24.05 -12.93 -18.82
CA SER A 472 -23.16 -13.99 -18.33
C SER A 472 -21.76 -13.92 -18.93
N LEU A 473 -21.65 -13.83 -20.26
CA LEU A 473 -20.36 -13.71 -20.95
C LEU A 473 -19.73 -12.33 -20.73
N GLY A 474 -20.55 -11.27 -20.73
CA GLY A 474 -20.08 -9.92 -20.47
C GLY A 474 -19.48 -9.77 -19.08
N LEU A 475 -20.14 -10.26 -18.03
CA LEU A 475 -19.59 -10.21 -16.67
C LEU A 475 -18.34 -11.07 -16.53
N GLY A 476 -18.29 -12.25 -17.17
CA GLY A 476 -17.09 -13.08 -17.19
C GLY A 476 -15.90 -12.40 -17.87
N LEU A 477 -16.12 -11.77 -19.03
CA LEU A 477 -15.09 -11.02 -19.74
C LEU A 477 -14.68 -9.76 -18.97
N THR A 478 -15.63 -9.01 -18.41
CA THR A 478 -15.36 -7.85 -17.57
C THR A 478 -14.49 -8.24 -16.39
N LEU A 479 -14.79 -9.36 -15.72
CA LEU A 479 -13.96 -9.89 -14.63
C LEU A 479 -12.55 -10.19 -15.13
N LEU A 480 -12.41 -10.91 -16.25
CA LEU A 480 -11.09 -11.29 -16.78
C LEU A 480 -10.26 -10.05 -17.13
N VAL A 481 -10.85 -9.08 -17.82
CA VAL A 481 -10.19 -7.80 -18.17
C VAL A 481 -9.84 -7.03 -16.91
N THR A 482 -10.75 -6.97 -15.92
CA THR A 482 -10.50 -6.29 -14.64
C THR A 482 -9.32 -6.93 -13.91
N LEU A 483 -9.28 -8.26 -13.85
CA LEU A 483 -8.18 -9.00 -13.23
C LEU A 483 -6.85 -8.77 -13.97
N ALA A 484 -6.85 -8.78 -15.31
CA ALA A 484 -5.65 -8.51 -16.10
C ALA A 484 -5.14 -7.06 -15.93
N LEU A 485 -6.05 -6.07 -15.88
CA LEU A 485 -5.69 -4.68 -15.64
C LEU A 485 -5.13 -4.47 -14.23
N ILE A 486 -5.73 -5.11 -13.23
CA ILE A 486 -5.24 -4.98 -11.86
C ILE A 486 -3.91 -5.73 -11.69
N ASP A 487 -3.75 -6.94 -12.23
CA ASP A 487 -2.46 -7.65 -12.23
C ASP A 487 -1.37 -6.79 -12.89
N GLY A 488 -1.66 -6.19 -14.05
CA GLY A 488 -0.74 -5.27 -14.73
C GLY A 488 -0.42 -4.00 -13.91
N ASN A 489 -1.40 -3.44 -13.19
CA ASN A 489 -1.17 -2.30 -12.29
C ASN A 489 -0.33 -2.68 -11.08
N LEU A 490 -0.65 -3.80 -10.43
CA LEU A 490 0.07 -4.29 -9.27
C LEU A 490 1.50 -4.66 -9.64
N ARG A 491 1.71 -5.39 -10.74
CA ARG A 491 3.06 -5.71 -11.21
C ARG A 491 3.87 -4.44 -11.41
N ARG A 492 3.32 -3.40 -12.04
CA ARG A 492 3.99 -2.10 -12.20
C ARG A 492 4.29 -1.41 -10.87
N GLN A 493 3.38 -1.53 -9.91
CA GLN A 493 3.52 -0.93 -8.57
C GLN A 493 4.56 -1.67 -7.70
N ILE A 494 4.59 -3.00 -7.77
CA ILE A 494 5.47 -3.88 -6.97
C ILE A 494 6.84 -4.01 -7.58
N SER A 495 6.91 -4.16 -8.90
CA SER A 495 8.18 -4.20 -9.62
C SER A 495 8.91 -2.87 -9.52
N GLY A 496 8.32 -1.87 -8.83
CA GLY A 496 8.89 -0.56 -8.58
C GLY A 496 9.48 -0.06 -9.87
N SER A 497 8.68 0.47 -10.79
CA SER A 497 9.26 1.34 -11.81
C SER A 497 9.80 2.58 -11.09
N LEU A 498 10.92 2.42 -10.36
CA LEU A 498 11.87 3.39 -9.83
C LEU A 498 12.51 4.01 -11.06
N PRO A 499 11.81 4.94 -11.70
CA PRO A 499 11.36 4.84 -13.10
C PRO A 499 12.49 4.90 -14.15
N GLU A 500 12.15 4.73 -15.43
CA GLU A 500 12.92 5.28 -16.58
C GLU A 500 13.25 6.80 -16.44
N ARG A 501 12.77 7.43 -15.36
CA ARG A 501 12.89 8.84 -14.98
C ARG A 501 13.61 9.06 -13.64
N ALA A 502 13.87 8.01 -12.84
CA ALA A 502 14.61 8.19 -11.59
C ALA A 502 16.03 8.67 -11.91
N PRO A 503 16.59 9.59 -11.12
CA PRO A 503 18.01 9.85 -11.15
C PRO A 503 18.79 8.58 -10.82
N ASN A 504 19.87 8.34 -11.56
CA ASN A 504 20.86 7.32 -11.24
C ASN A 504 21.59 7.70 -9.94
N PHE A 505 21.84 9.01 -9.77
CA PHE A 505 22.56 9.54 -8.62
C PHE A 505 21.85 10.70 -7.95
N PHE A 506 21.97 10.72 -6.62
CA PHE A 506 21.68 11.85 -5.76
C PHE A 506 22.98 12.31 -5.10
N PHE A 507 23.36 13.55 -5.36
CA PHE A 507 24.51 14.20 -4.77
C PHE A 507 24.01 15.21 -3.75
N VAL A 508 24.37 14.98 -2.49
CA VAL A 508 23.93 15.78 -1.34
C VAL A 508 25.11 16.58 -0.79
N ASP A 509 24.80 17.70 -0.14
CA ASP A 509 25.77 18.54 0.57
C ASP A 509 26.93 19.09 -0.28
N ILE A 510 26.64 19.40 -1.55
CA ILE A 510 27.62 20.04 -2.43
C ILE A 510 27.80 21.49 -1.96
N GLN A 511 29.03 21.87 -1.58
CA GLN A 511 29.29 23.22 -1.09
C GLN A 511 29.13 24.26 -2.21
N SER A 512 28.67 25.46 -1.85
CA SER A 512 28.44 26.54 -2.82
C SER A 512 29.70 26.93 -3.61
N SER A 513 30.90 26.75 -3.05
CA SER A 513 32.17 26.99 -3.75
C SER A 513 32.47 25.94 -4.82
N ASP A 514 31.96 24.72 -4.65
CA ASP A 514 32.40 23.55 -5.41
C ASP A 514 31.38 23.15 -6.48
N VAL A 515 30.15 23.69 -6.42
CA VAL A 515 29.04 23.29 -7.28
C VAL A 515 29.33 23.44 -8.78
N ASP A 516 30.09 24.46 -9.18
CA ASP A 516 30.42 24.68 -10.59
C ASP A 516 31.53 23.75 -11.07
N ALA A 517 32.54 23.49 -10.23
CA ALA A 517 33.56 22.48 -10.51
C ALA A 517 32.95 21.08 -10.60
N PHE A 518 32.06 20.74 -9.66
CA PHE A 518 31.28 19.51 -9.68
C PHE A 518 30.42 19.38 -10.94
N SER A 519 29.71 20.44 -11.34
CA SER A 519 28.88 20.42 -12.55
C SER A 519 29.72 20.17 -13.81
N ALA A 520 30.93 20.73 -13.87
CA ALA A 520 31.85 20.52 -14.98
C ALA A 520 32.40 19.09 -15.03
N LEU A 521 32.73 18.51 -13.86
CA LEU A 521 33.19 17.12 -13.74
C LEU A 521 32.10 16.14 -14.22
N VAL A 522 30.89 16.26 -13.68
CA VAL A 522 29.77 15.40 -14.08
C VAL A 522 29.43 15.55 -15.55
N GLY A 523 29.45 16.79 -16.08
CA GLY A 523 29.22 17.03 -17.51
C GLY A 523 30.29 16.40 -18.43
N LYS A 524 31.50 16.17 -17.91
CA LYS A 524 32.58 15.48 -18.64
C LYS A 524 32.43 13.97 -18.60
N GLU A 525 32.13 13.41 -17.42
CA GLU A 525 32.04 11.96 -17.22
C GLU A 525 30.70 11.37 -17.71
N ALA A 526 29.62 12.15 -17.64
CA ALA A 526 28.28 11.78 -18.11
C ALA A 526 27.73 12.81 -19.12
N PRO A 527 28.29 12.88 -20.35
CA PRO A 527 27.92 13.91 -21.33
C PRO A 527 26.50 13.77 -21.87
N GLN A 528 25.88 12.59 -21.76
CA GLN A 528 24.49 12.34 -22.11
C GLN A 528 23.55 12.44 -20.90
N GLY A 529 24.11 12.66 -19.71
CA GLY A 529 23.38 12.81 -18.46
C GLY A 529 22.70 14.18 -18.33
N THR A 530 21.51 14.20 -17.74
CA THR A 530 20.83 15.43 -17.35
C THR A 530 21.13 15.72 -15.88
N LEU A 531 22.00 16.69 -15.62
CA LEU A 531 22.27 17.19 -14.28
C LEU A 531 21.25 18.28 -13.91
N VAL A 532 20.50 18.05 -12.84
CA VAL A 532 19.62 19.05 -12.22
C VAL A 532 20.20 19.40 -10.86
N LYS A 533 20.48 20.68 -10.62
CA LYS A 533 21.00 21.18 -9.34
C LYS A 533 20.09 22.25 -8.78
N VAL A 534 19.87 22.22 -7.48
CA VAL A 534 19.06 23.22 -6.77
C VAL A 534 19.70 23.57 -5.42
N PRO A 535 19.61 24.83 -4.98
CA PRO A 535 20.08 25.22 -3.65
C PRO A 535 19.17 24.60 -2.59
N MET A 536 19.76 24.12 -1.50
CA MET A 536 19.05 23.51 -0.39
C MET A 536 19.37 24.27 0.91
N LEU A 537 18.32 24.75 1.54
CA LEU A 537 18.35 25.32 2.89
C LEU A 537 17.43 24.50 3.79
N ARG A 538 17.55 24.74 5.09
CA ARG A 538 16.65 24.17 6.09
C ARG A 538 16.06 25.30 6.92
N GLY A 539 14.79 25.16 7.24
CA GLY A 539 14.11 26.13 8.08
C GLY A 539 12.83 25.58 8.70
N ARG A 540 12.43 26.23 9.78
CA ARG A 540 11.25 25.86 10.56
C ARG A 540 10.12 26.83 10.31
N VAL A 541 8.90 26.34 10.13
CA VAL A 541 7.73 27.22 10.07
C VAL A 541 7.43 27.72 11.48
N MET A 542 7.43 29.04 11.65
CA MET A 542 7.20 29.70 12.94
C MET A 542 5.77 30.26 13.06
N ALA A 543 5.22 30.77 11.96
CA ALA A 543 3.86 31.33 11.97
C ALA A 543 3.16 31.18 10.62
N LEU A 544 1.84 31.03 10.66
CA LEU A 544 0.94 31.06 9.52
C LEU A 544 -0.02 32.24 9.71
N ASN A 545 -0.08 33.16 8.74
CA ASN A 545 -0.89 34.38 8.81
C ASN A 545 -0.67 35.20 10.10
N GLY A 546 0.57 35.23 10.59
CA GLY A 546 0.94 35.90 11.84
C GLY A 546 0.54 35.17 13.13
N VAL A 547 -0.14 34.02 13.02
CA VAL A 547 -0.45 33.14 14.16
C VAL A 547 0.68 32.14 14.34
N ASP A 548 1.22 32.06 15.55
CA ASP A 548 2.24 31.08 15.92
C ASP A 548 1.77 29.65 15.63
N VAL A 549 2.64 28.85 15.00
CA VAL A 549 2.35 27.46 14.62
C VAL A 549 1.86 26.64 15.82
N ASP A 550 2.35 26.89 17.03
CA ASP A 550 1.97 26.14 18.23
C ASP A 550 0.48 26.34 18.61
N LYS A 551 -0.15 27.40 18.09
CA LYS A 551 -1.56 27.72 18.32
C LYS A 551 -2.46 27.28 17.17
N VAL A 552 -1.89 26.84 16.04
CA VAL A 552 -2.66 26.41 14.87
C VAL A 552 -3.03 24.94 15.02
N LYS A 553 -4.34 24.66 15.05
CA LYS A 553 -4.84 23.28 15.01
C LYS A 553 -4.84 22.79 13.57
N VAL A 554 -3.91 21.90 13.26
CA VAL A 554 -3.81 21.21 11.97
C VAL A 554 -4.21 19.73 12.10
N PRO A 555 -4.83 19.14 11.05
CA PRO A 555 -5.01 17.69 10.95
C PRO A 555 -3.67 16.96 11.08
N ALA A 556 -3.69 15.74 11.61
CA ALA A 556 -2.49 14.91 11.79
C ALA A 556 -1.72 14.67 10.46
N GLU A 557 -2.46 14.61 9.35
CA GLU A 557 -1.95 14.43 7.99
C GLU A 557 -1.05 15.60 7.56
N GLY A 558 -1.44 16.86 7.80
CA GLY A 558 -0.63 18.05 7.46
C GLY A 558 0.34 18.50 8.56
N ALA A 559 0.22 17.97 9.78
CA ALA A 559 1.00 18.41 10.93
C ALA A 559 2.51 18.18 10.78
N TRP A 560 2.96 17.27 9.89
CA TRP A 560 4.39 17.07 9.67
C TRP A 560 5.07 18.28 9.03
N VAL A 561 4.35 19.03 8.18
CA VAL A 561 4.89 20.21 7.47
C VAL A 561 5.33 21.30 8.45
N LEU A 562 4.60 21.40 9.57
CA LEU A 562 4.83 22.40 10.61
C LEU A 562 5.79 21.92 11.72
N ARG A 563 5.98 20.60 11.86
CA ARG A 563 6.84 20.02 12.90
C ARG A 563 8.30 19.97 12.44
N GLY A 564 9.17 20.67 13.16
CA GLY A 564 10.63 20.64 12.96
C GLY A 564 11.12 21.34 11.69
N ASP A 565 12.37 21.07 11.32
CA ASP A 565 13.05 21.77 10.24
C ASP A 565 12.82 21.06 8.90
N ARG A 566 12.35 21.82 7.90
CA ARG A 566 12.01 21.34 6.56
C ARG A 566 13.02 21.84 5.53
N GLY A 567 13.28 21.00 4.53
CA GLY A 567 14.05 21.42 3.36
C GLY A 567 13.28 22.49 2.59
N LEU A 568 13.96 23.56 2.24
CA LEU A 568 13.44 24.65 1.43
C LEU A 568 14.46 25.05 0.37
N THR A 569 13.97 25.52 -0.76
CA THR A 569 14.79 25.97 -1.88
C THR A 569 14.28 27.31 -2.38
N TYR A 570 15.01 27.93 -3.29
CA TYR A 570 14.54 29.07 -4.05
C TYR A 570 14.79 28.81 -5.54
N GLU A 571 13.87 29.26 -6.40
CA GLU A 571 14.04 29.15 -7.84
C GLU A 571 13.46 30.35 -8.60
N ALA A 572 14.15 30.79 -9.64
CA ALA A 572 13.69 31.79 -10.58
C ALA A 572 12.60 31.23 -11.49
N ARG A 573 12.75 30.00 -11.98
CA ARG A 573 11.83 29.38 -12.95
C ARG A 573 11.01 28.27 -12.32
N LEU A 574 9.84 28.02 -12.92
CA LEU A 574 8.99 26.91 -12.53
C LEU A 574 9.75 25.59 -12.77
N PRO A 575 9.89 24.72 -11.75
CA PRO A 575 10.53 23.43 -11.91
C PRO A 575 9.83 22.58 -12.98
N LYS A 576 10.61 21.90 -13.84
CA LYS A 576 10.06 21.09 -14.95
C LYS A 576 9.18 19.93 -14.48
N ASN A 577 9.36 19.49 -13.24
CA ASN A 577 8.63 18.40 -12.57
C ASN A 577 7.44 18.88 -11.73
N ALA A 578 7.08 20.16 -11.81
CA ALA A 578 5.94 20.73 -11.07
C ALA A 578 4.92 21.33 -12.03
N THR A 579 3.64 21.13 -11.73
CA THR A 579 2.52 21.79 -12.44
C THR A 579 1.80 22.74 -11.50
N LEU A 580 1.51 23.95 -11.96
CA LEU A 580 0.76 24.92 -11.18
C LEU A 580 -0.72 24.53 -11.15
N THR A 581 -1.28 24.44 -9.95
CA THR A 581 -2.72 24.21 -9.77
C THR A 581 -3.47 25.53 -9.63
N GLU A 582 -2.89 26.50 -8.92
CA GLU A 582 -3.49 27.81 -8.65
C GLU A 582 -2.43 28.90 -8.57
N GLY A 583 -2.79 30.13 -8.95
CA GLY A 583 -1.90 31.30 -8.92
C GLY A 583 -1.00 31.43 -10.15
N THR A 584 0.05 32.24 -10.03
CA THR A 584 1.01 32.52 -11.11
C THR A 584 2.44 32.42 -10.60
N TRP A 585 3.34 31.92 -11.45
CA TRP A 585 4.77 31.96 -11.13
C TRP A 585 5.30 33.38 -11.24
N TRP A 586 6.29 33.72 -10.42
CA TRP A 586 6.94 35.04 -10.48
C TRP A 586 7.86 35.16 -11.71
N PRO A 587 8.17 36.39 -12.17
CA PRO A 587 9.14 36.61 -13.24
C PRO A 587 10.58 36.18 -12.85
N ASP A 588 11.41 35.81 -13.83
CA ASP A 588 12.81 35.38 -13.63
C ASP A 588 13.67 36.36 -12.81
N ASN A 589 13.39 37.66 -12.90
CA ASN A 589 14.13 38.74 -12.24
C ASN A 589 13.35 39.37 -11.06
N TYR A 590 12.45 38.61 -10.45
CA TYR A 590 11.63 39.11 -9.35
C TYR A 590 12.47 39.45 -8.10
N ALA A 591 12.42 40.71 -7.69
CA ALA A 591 13.13 41.26 -6.52
C ALA A 591 12.20 41.94 -5.51
N GLY A 592 10.89 41.65 -5.58
CA GLY A 592 9.86 42.26 -4.74
C GLY A 592 9.74 41.64 -3.34
N GLU A 593 8.54 41.71 -2.76
CA GLU A 593 8.22 41.05 -1.48
C GLU A 593 8.51 39.55 -1.54
N PRO A 594 9.03 38.90 -0.48
CA PRO A 594 9.28 37.46 -0.51
C PRO A 594 8.03 36.67 -0.89
N LEU A 595 8.13 35.86 -1.94
CA LEU A 595 7.07 34.98 -2.40
C LEU A 595 7.44 33.52 -2.14
N VAL A 596 6.42 32.69 -1.94
CA VAL A 596 6.57 31.24 -1.81
C VAL A 596 5.55 30.51 -2.70
N SER A 597 6.04 29.47 -3.36
CA SER A 597 5.25 28.43 -4.01
C SER A 597 5.13 27.24 -3.07
N PHE A 598 3.90 26.90 -2.73
CA PHE A 598 3.58 25.85 -1.77
C PHE A 598 3.00 24.62 -2.46
N SER A 599 3.25 23.43 -1.92
CA SER A 599 2.63 22.21 -2.44
C SER A 599 1.11 22.22 -2.20
N ALA A 600 0.32 21.91 -3.23
CA ALA A 600 -1.13 22.08 -3.22
C ALA A 600 -1.84 21.13 -2.24
N GLU A 601 -1.33 19.93 -2.06
CA GLU A 601 -1.88 18.92 -1.15
C GLU A 601 -1.65 19.33 0.30
N GLU A 602 -0.38 19.50 0.68
CA GLU A 602 0.03 19.93 2.01
C GLU A 602 -0.59 21.27 2.38
N GLY A 603 -0.66 22.22 1.43
CA GLY A 603 -1.28 23.53 1.65
C GLY A 603 -2.76 23.42 2.03
N LYS A 604 -3.50 22.51 1.40
CA LYS A 604 -4.91 22.24 1.74
C LYS A 604 -5.04 21.57 3.10
N GLU A 605 -4.17 20.62 3.43
CA GLU A 605 -4.18 19.94 4.72
C GLU A 605 -3.98 20.91 5.89
N ILE A 606 -3.13 21.92 5.73
CA ILE A 606 -2.91 22.96 6.74
C ILE A 606 -3.79 24.21 6.56
N GLY A 607 -4.76 24.15 5.64
CA GLY A 607 -5.80 25.18 5.46
C GLY A 607 -5.32 26.50 4.85
N LEU A 608 -4.17 26.51 4.16
CA LEU A 608 -3.62 27.70 3.51
C LEU A 608 -4.39 28.07 2.25
N LYS A 609 -4.48 29.37 1.99
CA LYS A 609 -5.08 29.94 0.78
C LYS A 609 -4.07 30.79 0.01
N LEU A 610 -4.39 31.05 -1.25
CA LEU A 610 -3.59 31.92 -2.10
C LEU A 610 -3.55 33.34 -1.50
N GLY A 611 -2.35 33.89 -1.34
CA GLY A 611 -2.14 35.20 -0.73
C GLY A 611 -1.93 35.21 0.79
N ASP A 612 -2.07 34.06 1.46
CA ASP A 612 -1.71 33.91 2.88
C ASP A 612 -0.20 34.10 3.07
N THR A 613 0.21 34.33 4.31
CA THR A 613 1.63 34.51 4.67
C THR A 613 2.15 33.36 5.52
N ILE A 614 3.40 32.97 5.28
CA ILE A 614 4.13 31.98 6.06
C ILE A 614 5.44 32.59 6.54
N THR A 615 5.73 32.43 7.83
CA THR A 615 6.99 32.86 8.42
C THR A 615 7.85 31.64 8.69
N VAL A 616 9.04 31.61 8.10
CA VAL A 616 10.03 30.54 8.30
C VAL A 616 11.27 31.09 8.99
N ASN A 617 11.79 30.36 9.98
CA ASN A 617 13.11 30.62 10.55
C ASN A 617 14.16 29.87 9.73
N VAL A 618 15.12 30.59 9.16
CA VAL A 618 16.27 30.02 8.45
C VAL A 618 17.53 30.58 9.09
N LEU A 619 18.38 29.72 9.64
CA LEU A 619 19.63 30.10 10.31
C LEU A 619 19.43 31.19 11.38
N GLY A 620 18.35 31.10 12.15
CA GLY A 620 18.04 32.05 13.23
C GLY A 620 17.33 33.34 12.79
N ARG A 621 17.08 33.54 11.48
CA ARG A 621 16.34 34.70 10.96
C ARG A 621 14.95 34.30 10.51
N ASN A 622 13.94 35.02 11.02
CA ASN A 622 12.56 34.85 10.57
C ASN A 622 12.33 35.62 9.26
N VAL A 623 11.83 34.90 8.24
CA VAL A 623 11.50 35.45 6.93
C VAL A 623 10.03 35.15 6.66
N THR A 624 9.25 36.21 6.48
CA THR A 624 7.83 36.11 6.12
C THR A 624 7.67 36.23 4.61
N ALA A 625 7.02 35.24 4.00
CA ALA A 625 6.74 35.20 2.57
C ALA A 625 5.25 35.01 2.31
N LYS A 626 4.78 35.54 1.17
CA LYS A 626 3.40 35.42 0.73
C LYS A 626 3.24 34.27 -0.26
N ILE A 627 2.17 33.49 -0.12
CA ILE A 627 1.86 32.37 -1.02
C ILE A 627 1.40 32.92 -2.36
N ALA A 628 2.26 32.79 -3.37
CA ALA A 628 2.02 33.29 -4.73
C ALA A 628 1.31 32.29 -5.63
N ASN A 629 1.52 30.99 -5.37
CA ASN A 629 0.94 29.90 -6.13
C ASN A 629 0.96 28.57 -5.35
N PHE A 630 0.08 27.66 -5.76
CA PHE A 630 0.12 26.26 -5.35
C PHE A 630 0.53 25.38 -6.54
N ARG A 631 1.31 24.34 -6.24
CA ARG A 631 1.80 23.38 -7.24
C ARG A 631 1.48 21.95 -6.86
N GLN A 632 1.16 21.13 -7.85
CA GLN A 632 1.13 19.68 -7.68
C GLN A 632 2.56 19.15 -7.72
N VAL A 633 2.91 18.34 -6.72
CA VAL A 633 4.22 17.69 -6.60
C VAL A 633 4.06 16.21 -6.87
N GLU A 634 4.86 15.67 -7.77
CA GLU A 634 4.92 14.24 -8.04
C GLU A 634 6.08 13.61 -7.27
N TRP A 635 5.85 13.30 -5.98
CA TRP A 635 6.85 12.68 -5.10
C TRP A 635 7.35 11.32 -5.65
N GLU A 636 6.51 10.60 -6.41
CA GLU A 636 6.79 9.28 -7.00
C GLU A 636 7.89 9.31 -8.08
N THR A 637 8.23 10.49 -8.61
CA THR A 637 9.26 10.62 -9.66
C THR A 637 10.68 10.42 -9.14
N MET A 638 10.88 10.37 -7.81
CA MET A 638 12.20 10.35 -7.17
C MET A 638 13.11 11.50 -7.67
N GLY A 639 12.51 12.62 -8.11
CA GLY A 639 13.23 13.85 -8.43
C GLY A 639 13.37 14.76 -7.21
N ILE A 640 14.14 15.84 -7.35
CA ILE A 640 14.28 16.83 -6.28
C ILE A 640 12.96 17.61 -6.14
N ASN A 641 12.36 17.52 -4.95
CA ASN A 641 11.07 18.15 -4.63
C ASN A 641 11.12 18.78 -3.23
N PHE A 642 10.41 19.89 -3.06
CA PHE A 642 10.30 20.61 -1.78
C PHE A 642 8.84 20.96 -1.49
N VAL A 643 8.46 21.10 -0.22
CA VAL A 643 7.12 21.62 0.14
C VAL A 643 7.04 23.13 -0.07
N MET A 644 8.16 23.84 0.09
CA MET A 644 8.27 25.29 -0.08
C MET A 644 9.40 25.63 -1.06
N VAL A 645 9.06 26.38 -2.11
CA VAL A 645 10.01 26.97 -3.06
C VAL A 645 9.84 28.48 -2.99
N PHE A 646 10.89 29.22 -2.67
CA PHE A 646 10.83 30.67 -2.48
C PHE A 646 11.32 31.42 -3.73
N SER A 647 10.96 32.70 -3.81
CA SER A 647 11.56 33.60 -4.81
C SER A 647 13.06 33.78 -4.56
N PRO A 648 13.91 33.93 -5.61
CA PRO A 648 15.38 34.00 -5.46
C PRO A 648 15.89 35.09 -4.51
N SER A 649 15.18 36.23 -4.42
CA SER A 649 15.55 37.34 -3.55
C SER A 649 15.39 37.04 -2.05
N THR A 650 14.59 36.02 -1.69
CA THR A 650 14.20 35.76 -0.30
C THR A 650 15.36 35.36 0.60
N PHE A 651 16.31 34.59 0.08
CA PHE A 651 17.47 34.08 0.83
C PHE A 651 18.81 34.50 0.21
N ALA A 652 18.82 35.63 -0.52
CA ALA A 652 20.04 36.16 -1.10
C ALA A 652 21.11 36.38 -0.01
N GLY A 653 22.24 35.70 -0.14
CA GLY A 653 23.36 35.78 0.81
C GLY A 653 23.29 34.84 2.01
N ALA A 654 22.27 33.98 2.14
CA ALA A 654 22.27 32.91 3.14
C ALA A 654 23.22 31.78 2.71
N PRO A 655 24.09 31.26 3.60
CA PRO A 655 24.90 30.10 3.28
C PRO A 655 23.99 28.88 3.08
N HIS A 656 24.25 28.14 2.00
CA HIS A 656 23.46 26.98 1.62
C HIS A 656 24.36 25.94 0.94
N SER A 657 23.94 24.68 1.00
CA SER A 657 24.50 23.62 0.17
C SER A 657 23.61 23.39 -1.05
N TRP A 658 24.12 22.64 -2.01
CA TRP A 658 23.44 22.28 -3.23
C TRP A 658 23.08 20.80 -3.19
N LEU A 659 21.89 20.52 -3.71
CA LEU A 659 21.41 19.18 -3.99
C LEU A 659 21.40 19.01 -5.50
N ALA A 660 21.96 17.91 -5.99
CA ALA A 660 21.96 17.61 -7.42
C ALA A 660 21.53 16.18 -7.69
N THR A 661 20.88 15.99 -8.84
CA THR A 661 20.48 14.70 -9.37
C THR A 661 21.02 14.55 -10.78
N LEU A 662 21.60 13.40 -11.07
CA LEU A 662 22.00 13.01 -12.42
C LEU A 662 21.10 11.91 -12.93
N THR A 663 20.49 12.14 -14.08
CA THR A 663 19.73 11.13 -14.81
C THR A 663 20.43 10.82 -16.13
N GLU A 664 20.92 9.61 -16.30
CA GLU A 664 21.52 9.09 -17.52
C GLU A 664 20.77 7.83 -17.97
N LYS A 665 20.05 7.96 -19.09
CA LYS A 665 19.22 6.87 -19.61
C LYS A 665 20.10 5.80 -20.23
N GLY A 666 20.04 4.59 -19.67
CA GLY A 666 20.76 3.43 -20.19
C GLY A 666 22.24 3.36 -19.77
N ALA A 667 22.63 4.09 -18.73
CA ALA A 667 23.96 3.93 -18.11
C ALA A 667 24.15 2.47 -17.65
N SER A 668 25.33 1.91 -17.90
CA SER A 668 25.71 0.61 -17.36
C SER A 668 26.27 0.78 -15.95
N GLY A 669 26.24 -0.30 -15.13
CA GLY A 669 26.86 -0.26 -13.80
C GLY A 669 28.36 0.10 -13.82
N ALA A 670 29.05 -0.11 -14.96
CA ALA A 670 30.44 0.30 -15.14
C ALA A 670 30.59 1.80 -15.41
N ASP A 671 29.61 2.44 -16.03
CA ASP A 671 29.58 3.89 -16.24
C ASP A 671 29.25 4.59 -14.91
N ASP A 672 28.29 4.04 -14.16
CA ASP A 672 27.97 4.47 -12.80
C ASP A 672 29.19 4.38 -11.86
N ALA A 673 29.93 3.27 -11.90
CA ALA A 673 31.15 3.10 -11.12
C ALA A 673 32.27 4.07 -11.54
N ARG A 674 32.41 4.36 -12.83
CA ARG A 674 33.39 5.33 -13.34
C ARG A 674 33.07 6.73 -12.83
N LEU A 675 31.81 7.13 -12.88
CA LEU A 675 31.36 8.43 -12.38
C LEU A 675 31.57 8.55 -10.86
N LEU A 676 31.32 7.48 -10.10
CA LEU A 676 31.55 7.47 -8.66
C LEU A 676 33.02 7.63 -8.26
N ASN A 677 33.94 7.16 -9.11
CA ASN A 677 35.39 7.20 -8.86
C ASN A 677 36.05 8.51 -9.32
N ALA A 678 35.42 9.22 -10.25
CA ALA A 678 35.90 10.50 -10.80
C ALA A 678 35.59 11.65 -9.84
#